data_AF-A0AAU7X4R2-F1
#
_entry.id   AF-A0AAU7X4R2-F1
#
_cell.length_a   1.000
_cell.length_b   1.000
_cell.length_c   1.000
_cell.angle_alpha   90.00
_cell.angle_beta   90.00
_cell.angle_gamma   90.00
#
_symmetry.space_group_name_H-M   'P 1'
#
loop_
_entity.id
_entity.type
_entity.pdbx_description
1 polymer ?
#
loop_
_entity_poly.entity_id
_entity_poly.type
_entity_poly.pdbx_seq_one_letter_code
_entity_poly.pdbx_strand_id
1 'polypeptide(L)'
;MDEGLLILLGLLLVVGVPALAISAFVMVLGARGRIAALSRSSGATPGEVAALAARLDAIGERLAAVEARLGIEAPSETVATPSSETAEQRRRRAAAELDALARAKSATPLPGIETTRPAPEAARSGQGPAEMQAETQPGADAASGADEIVVDGTTATESAPAPRPATPPRGLEETLGTRWAVWVGGVALALGAIFLVKFTIEQGYFGPAARLTLAGLFSAALVGAGEWLRRREIRFDLAGVPSAHIPGVLTAAGTVGAFATVYGAHALYGFIGPATAFLALGAIGVAAMVAAILHGPWLAVLGALGAYATPVLVASTTPNTPALVTYLLVVTATSFAIARVRLWLWVALSALALSLFWGFVIGAMALADHVHALPFCMYVGGLGVLVAVFLVIGIDDIVFEPADRPIDWPGVGAFAIVSVLTLMALDADGHGVASRLLLALVVLGPMLIGLRIPAVAPAAVVAATTAALAVLGWSVDVAGSLVNDTFAIGADGLVAVRPRVIADFLTVALVSGVAIGAIGFAGARRATPQADRSAGWFAAAGVVGPTLILVAAWLRASGFERDIAFAGLALALAALSAYATATLVRRESPDAPSRAVAAYAVGTLAALGAALAIGLDRGVLTVALALVVPAIARVWLLRPIPVLRPLAALMALIVLARVLWDPRIVGDTLGTTPIFNWILYGYGIPVIGFGYAAWTFRSTRADLWRGIIEAVTLVFAGLLALFEIRHLVHGGLDSAYVVFSPKGGLDEAGLVATMGFLLSAGAQIAGRRLDSAVYTAGASVFTVIGAFSALIDACLIENPMLTGRSIGDGTIFNMLLAGYALPALAAALAAHLARPVRSPLFVGFLGVTSLVLAFAYVTLTVRRAFHGPVLSAGGFDDQELWAYSAAWLAFGVALLMAGLRADAKWLRVASAAIVALTVVKVFWIDLGSLTGIWRALSFIGLGAVLVGIGLLYQKLLTRKAPTG
;
A
#
# COMPACT_ATOMS: atom_id res chain seq x y z
N MET A 1 9.36 -29.14 -37.90
CA MET A 1 7.89 -29.24 -37.85
C MET A 1 7.38 -28.66 -39.16
N ASP A 2 6.41 -29.30 -39.82
CA ASP A 2 5.87 -28.78 -41.09
C ASP A 2 5.29 -27.37 -40.85
N GLU A 3 5.59 -26.39 -41.71
CA GLU A 3 5.17 -24.99 -41.55
C GLU A 3 3.63 -24.86 -41.51
N GLY A 4 2.93 -25.74 -42.22
CA GLY A 4 1.47 -25.85 -42.13
C GLY A 4 0.97 -26.29 -40.75
N LEU A 5 1.71 -27.17 -40.07
CA LEU A 5 1.40 -27.62 -38.70
C LEU A 5 1.72 -26.52 -37.67
N LEU A 6 2.80 -25.74 -37.87
CA LEU A 6 3.13 -24.55 -37.08
C LEU A 6 2.01 -23.50 -37.13
N ILE A 7 1.48 -23.22 -38.32
CA ILE A 7 0.38 -22.27 -38.52
C ILE A 7 -0.92 -22.79 -37.91
N LEU A 8 -1.21 -24.09 -38.03
CA LEU A 8 -2.38 -24.73 -37.41
C LEU A 8 -2.32 -24.67 -35.87
N LEU A 9 -1.15 -24.98 -35.28
CA LEU A 9 -0.89 -24.85 -33.85
C LEU A 9 -0.94 -23.38 -33.39
N GLY A 10 -0.42 -22.46 -34.18
CA GLY A 10 -0.50 -21.01 -33.94
C GLY A 10 -1.94 -20.50 -33.97
N LEU A 11 -2.76 -20.98 -34.89
CA LEU A 11 -4.21 -20.74 -34.92
C LEU A 11 -4.90 -21.27 -33.66
N LEU A 12 -4.56 -22.49 -33.24
CA LEU A 12 -5.08 -23.11 -32.01
C LEU A 12 -4.65 -22.36 -30.75
N LEU A 13 -3.47 -21.75 -30.75
CA LEU A 13 -2.90 -20.98 -29.64
C LEU A 13 -3.48 -19.56 -29.57
N VAL A 14 -3.52 -18.84 -30.70
CA VAL A 14 -4.05 -17.48 -30.82
C VAL A 14 -5.57 -17.43 -30.66
N VAL A 15 -6.29 -18.49 -31.03
CA VAL A 15 -7.72 -18.60 -30.74
C VAL A 15 -7.95 -19.24 -29.39
N GLY A 16 -7.25 -20.34 -29.07
CA GLY A 16 -7.52 -21.17 -27.89
C GLY A 16 -7.07 -20.54 -26.57
N VAL A 17 -5.94 -19.86 -26.48
CA VAL A 17 -5.46 -19.26 -25.22
C VAL A 17 -6.32 -18.05 -24.82
N PRO A 18 -6.61 -17.08 -25.72
CA PRO A 18 -7.57 -16.02 -25.41
C PRO A 18 -8.99 -16.56 -25.23
N ALA A 19 -9.44 -17.55 -26.01
CA ALA A 19 -10.79 -18.12 -25.82
C ALA A 19 -10.91 -18.93 -24.53
N LEU A 20 -9.88 -19.65 -24.08
CA LEU A 20 -9.86 -20.33 -22.77
C LEU A 20 -9.78 -19.33 -21.64
N ALA A 21 -8.96 -18.28 -21.75
CA ALA A 21 -8.91 -17.21 -20.76
C ALA A 21 -10.26 -16.48 -20.66
N ILE A 22 -10.87 -16.13 -21.79
CA ILE A 22 -12.19 -15.50 -21.86
C ILE A 22 -13.28 -16.48 -21.42
N SER A 23 -13.25 -17.76 -21.80
CA SER A 23 -14.26 -18.76 -21.46
C SER A 23 -14.21 -19.16 -19.98
N ALA A 24 -13.02 -19.37 -19.41
CA ALA A 24 -12.83 -19.59 -17.97
C ALA A 24 -13.33 -18.37 -17.18
N PHE A 25 -13.02 -17.16 -17.65
CA PHE A 25 -13.50 -15.91 -17.06
C PHE A 25 -15.04 -15.77 -17.16
N VAL A 26 -15.62 -16.14 -18.30
CA VAL A 26 -17.08 -16.13 -18.53
C VAL A 26 -17.80 -17.23 -17.75
N MET A 27 -17.19 -18.41 -17.55
CA MET A 27 -17.70 -19.47 -16.69
C MET A 27 -17.75 -19.02 -15.22
N VAL A 28 -16.72 -18.34 -14.74
CA VAL A 28 -16.67 -17.73 -13.39
C VAL A 28 -17.75 -16.65 -13.24
N LEU A 29 -17.99 -15.85 -14.27
CA LEU A 29 -19.10 -14.88 -14.33
C LEU A 29 -20.49 -15.56 -14.36
N GLY A 30 -20.63 -16.68 -15.06
CA GLY A 30 -21.89 -17.43 -15.21
C GLY A 30 -22.30 -18.26 -13.99
N ALA A 31 -21.34 -18.67 -13.14
CA ALA A 31 -21.62 -19.46 -11.95
C ALA A 31 -22.45 -18.67 -10.91
N ARG A 32 -22.14 -17.38 -10.68
CA ARG A 32 -22.95 -16.53 -9.80
C ARG A 32 -24.29 -16.11 -10.39
N GLY A 33 -24.42 -16.02 -11.72
CA GLY A 33 -25.73 -15.78 -12.35
C GLY A 33 -26.72 -16.92 -12.09
N ARG A 34 -26.22 -18.17 -12.10
CA ARG A 34 -26.99 -19.37 -11.76
C ARG A 34 -27.26 -19.48 -10.25
N ILE A 35 -26.29 -19.15 -9.40
CA ILE A 35 -26.48 -19.14 -7.94
C ILE A 35 -27.40 -18.00 -7.48
N ALA A 36 -27.35 -16.82 -8.10
CA ALA A 36 -28.25 -15.70 -7.82
C ALA A 36 -29.65 -15.87 -8.44
N ALA A 37 -29.80 -16.76 -9.42
CA ALA A 37 -31.11 -17.24 -9.86
C ALA A 37 -31.69 -18.23 -8.84
N LEU A 38 -30.86 -19.14 -8.29
CA LEU A 38 -31.22 -20.05 -7.21
C LEU A 38 -31.49 -19.36 -5.87
N SER A 39 -30.83 -18.23 -5.57
CA SER A 39 -31.06 -17.44 -4.36
C SER A 39 -32.24 -16.48 -4.49
N ARG A 40 -32.67 -16.14 -5.72
CA ARG A 40 -33.91 -15.38 -5.94
C ARG A 40 -35.15 -16.26 -5.88
N SER A 41 -35.01 -17.58 -6.10
CA SER A 41 -36.08 -18.55 -5.85
C SER A 41 -36.33 -18.86 -4.36
N SER A 42 -35.53 -18.34 -3.42
CA SER A 42 -35.74 -18.54 -1.97
C SER A 42 -36.55 -17.43 -1.29
N GLY A 43 -37.22 -16.56 -2.06
CA GLY A 43 -38.09 -15.49 -1.56
C GLY A 43 -39.45 -15.46 -2.26
N ALA A 44 -39.99 -16.63 -2.63
CA ALA A 44 -41.23 -16.74 -3.41
C ALA A 44 -42.49 -16.53 -2.56
N THR A 45 -43.47 -15.82 -3.11
CA THR A 45 -44.80 -15.67 -2.51
C THR A 45 -45.61 -16.98 -2.62
N PRO A 46 -46.61 -17.23 -1.75
CA PRO A 46 -47.34 -18.51 -1.72
C PRO A 46 -47.97 -18.94 -3.05
N GLY A 47 -48.37 -17.99 -3.90
CA GLY A 47 -48.94 -18.27 -5.22
C GLY A 47 -47.92 -18.73 -6.25
N GLU A 48 -46.67 -18.27 -6.16
CA GLU A 48 -45.58 -18.67 -7.06
C GLU A 48 -45.04 -20.05 -6.68
N VAL A 49 -45.08 -20.41 -5.39
CA VAL A 49 -44.75 -21.76 -4.90
C VAL A 49 -45.77 -22.78 -5.39
N ALA A 50 -47.06 -22.45 -5.40
CA ALA A 50 -48.10 -23.33 -5.96
C ALA A 50 -47.95 -23.53 -7.47
N ALA A 51 -47.59 -22.47 -8.21
CA ALA A 51 -47.34 -22.56 -9.65
C ALA A 51 -46.06 -23.35 -9.99
N LEU A 52 -45.02 -23.26 -9.15
CA LEU A 52 -43.79 -24.01 -9.30
C LEU A 52 -43.96 -25.49 -8.91
N ALA A 53 -44.73 -25.78 -7.86
CA ALA A 53 -45.11 -27.14 -7.49
C ALA A 53 -45.90 -27.82 -8.62
N ALA A 54 -46.91 -27.13 -9.18
CA ALA A 54 -47.68 -27.64 -10.31
C ALA A 54 -46.81 -27.88 -11.57
N ARG A 55 -45.77 -27.06 -11.81
CA ARG A 55 -44.82 -27.26 -12.91
C ARG A 55 -43.87 -28.43 -12.66
N LEU A 56 -43.44 -28.64 -11.41
CA LEU A 56 -42.59 -29.77 -11.04
C LEU A 56 -43.37 -31.08 -11.07
N ASP A 57 -44.64 -31.09 -10.65
CA ASP A 57 -45.53 -32.24 -10.77
C ASP A 57 -45.78 -32.59 -12.25
N ALA A 58 -46.03 -31.58 -13.10
CA ALA A 58 -46.19 -31.80 -14.54
C ALA A 58 -44.90 -32.29 -15.23
N ILE A 59 -43.72 -31.92 -14.71
CA ILE A 59 -42.43 -32.46 -15.18
C ILE A 59 -42.22 -33.88 -14.65
N GLY A 60 -42.59 -34.16 -13.40
CA GLY A 60 -42.54 -35.49 -12.80
C GLY A 60 -43.44 -36.49 -13.53
N GLU A 61 -44.65 -36.09 -13.90
CA GLU A 61 -45.55 -36.92 -14.73
C GLU A 61 -44.99 -37.15 -16.14
N ARG A 62 -44.36 -36.14 -16.74
CA ARG A 62 -43.69 -36.28 -18.04
C ARG A 62 -42.46 -37.18 -17.96
N LEU A 63 -41.72 -37.12 -16.86
CA LEU A 63 -40.55 -37.97 -16.62
C LEU A 63 -40.99 -39.42 -16.35
N ALA A 64 -42.01 -39.63 -15.52
CA ALA A 64 -42.60 -40.95 -15.27
C ALA A 64 -43.22 -41.57 -16.53
N ALA A 65 -43.86 -40.77 -17.39
CA ALA A 65 -44.36 -41.21 -18.69
C ALA A 65 -43.22 -41.55 -19.68
N VAL A 66 -42.06 -40.92 -19.53
CA VAL A 66 -40.84 -41.20 -20.31
C VAL A 66 -40.12 -42.44 -19.77
N GLU A 67 -40.02 -42.60 -18.45
CA GLU A 67 -39.45 -43.78 -17.78
C GLU A 67 -40.29 -45.04 -18.01
N ALA A 68 -41.62 -44.92 -17.98
CA ALA A 68 -42.53 -46.01 -18.36
C ALA A 68 -42.44 -46.39 -19.85
N ARG A 69 -42.07 -45.44 -20.73
CA ARG A 69 -41.77 -45.70 -22.14
C ARG A 69 -40.38 -46.29 -22.36
N LEU A 70 -39.46 -46.06 -21.42
CA LEU A 70 -38.07 -46.52 -21.49
C LEU A 70 -37.81 -47.81 -20.71
N GLY A 71 -38.79 -48.32 -19.95
CA GLY A 71 -38.73 -49.62 -19.28
C GLY A 71 -37.63 -49.72 -18.20
N ILE A 72 -37.31 -48.60 -17.54
CA ILE A 72 -36.23 -48.55 -16.55
C ILE A 72 -36.85 -48.75 -15.15
N GLU A 73 -36.72 -49.95 -14.58
CA GLU A 73 -36.98 -50.19 -13.16
C GLU A 73 -35.85 -49.56 -12.32
N ALA A 74 -36.22 -48.66 -11.41
CA ALA A 74 -35.29 -48.02 -10.48
C ALA A 74 -35.01 -48.94 -9.26
N PRO A 75 -33.76 -49.02 -8.75
CA PRO A 75 -33.43 -49.84 -7.59
C PRO A 75 -33.99 -49.24 -6.30
N SER A 76 -34.61 -50.09 -5.49
CA SER A 76 -35.04 -49.80 -4.13
C SER A 76 -33.84 -49.72 -3.18
N GLU A 77 -33.62 -48.57 -2.55
CA GLU A 77 -32.86 -48.54 -1.29
C GLU A 77 -33.54 -47.64 -0.25
N THR A 78 -33.89 -48.32 0.84
CA THR A 78 -34.48 -47.91 2.10
C THR A 78 -33.64 -46.87 2.84
N VAL A 79 -34.22 -45.71 3.13
CA VAL A 79 -33.75 -44.79 4.17
C VAL A 79 -34.89 -44.58 5.18
N ALA A 80 -34.52 -44.69 6.45
CA ALA A 80 -35.39 -44.77 7.62
C ALA A 80 -36.35 -43.57 7.78
N THR A 81 -37.60 -43.90 8.11
CA THR A 81 -38.66 -42.99 8.56
C THR A 81 -38.42 -42.49 10.00
N PRO A 82 -38.57 -41.18 10.26
CA PRO A 82 -39.09 -40.69 11.52
C PRO A 82 -40.55 -40.22 11.34
N SER A 83 -41.43 -40.78 12.17
CA SER A 83 -42.77 -40.31 12.57
C SER A 83 -43.67 -39.67 11.50
N SER A 84 -44.71 -40.41 11.11
CA SER A 84 -45.86 -39.94 10.36
C SER A 84 -46.72 -38.94 11.18
N GLU A 85 -46.29 -37.68 11.25
CA GLU A 85 -47.26 -36.58 11.46
C GLU A 85 -47.96 -36.31 10.13
N THR A 86 -49.26 -36.60 10.08
CA THR A 86 -50.12 -36.35 8.91
C THR A 86 -50.15 -34.85 8.58
N ALA A 87 -50.32 -34.53 7.29
CA ALA A 87 -50.37 -33.15 6.80
C ALA A 87 -51.42 -32.28 7.54
N GLU A 88 -52.48 -32.92 8.06
CA GLU A 88 -53.51 -32.32 8.92
C GLU A 88 -52.93 -31.77 10.25
N GLN A 89 -52.05 -32.54 10.89
CA GLN A 89 -51.40 -32.17 12.16
C GLN A 89 -50.42 -31.01 11.97
N ARG A 90 -49.67 -31.00 10.86
CA ARG A 90 -48.78 -29.89 10.48
C ARG A 90 -49.55 -28.60 10.21
N ARG A 91 -50.72 -28.68 9.56
CA ARG A 91 -51.60 -27.51 9.33
C ARG A 91 -52.16 -26.95 10.64
N ARG A 92 -52.61 -27.82 11.56
CA ARG A 92 -53.15 -27.37 12.86
C ARG A 92 -52.09 -26.73 13.75
N ARG A 93 -50.86 -27.25 13.76
CA ARG A 93 -49.75 -26.66 14.51
C ARG A 93 -49.32 -25.32 13.93
N ALA A 94 -49.21 -25.21 12.61
CA ALA A 94 -48.91 -23.95 11.94
C ALA A 94 -49.99 -22.88 12.16
N ALA A 95 -51.27 -23.27 12.17
CA ALA A 95 -52.38 -22.37 12.48
C ALA A 95 -52.33 -21.88 13.94
N ALA A 96 -52.00 -22.76 14.90
CA ALA A 96 -51.86 -22.40 16.31
C ALA A 96 -50.66 -21.46 16.57
N GLU A 97 -49.53 -21.65 15.88
CA GLU A 97 -48.37 -20.75 15.97
C GLU A 97 -48.66 -19.37 15.36
N LEU A 98 -49.44 -19.31 14.27
CA LEU A 98 -49.87 -18.04 13.66
C LEU A 98 -50.77 -17.22 14.61
N ASP A 99 -51.67 -17.92 15.30
CA ASP A 99 -52.62 -17.32 16.25
C ASP A 99 -51.95 -16.84 17.55
N ALA A 100 -50.86 -17.51 17.95
CA ALA A 100 -50.00 -17.10 19.06
C ALA A 100 -49.18 -15.84 18.71
N LEU A 101 -48.65 -15.77 17.48
CA LEU A 101 -47.92 -14.60 16.97
C LEU A 101 -48.83 -13.38 16.75
N ALA A 102 -50.08 -13.59 16.34
CA ALA A 102 -51.06 -12.51 16.20
C ALA A 102 -51.42 -11.87 17.55
N ARG A 103 -51.54 -12.68 18.62
CA ARG A 103 -51.79 -12.19 19.99
C ARG A 103 -50.58 -11.52 20.64
N ALA A 104 -49.36 -11.93 20.28
CA ALA A 104 -48.14 -11.29 20.77
C ALA A 104 -47.91 -9.89 20.19
N LYS A 105 -48.51 -9.55 19.03
CA LYS A 105 -48.31 -8.28 18.32
C LYS A 105 -49.28 -7.16 18.75
N SER A 106 -50.34 -7.46 19.49
CA SER A 106 -51.38 -6.49 19.88
C SER A 106 -51.17 -5.86 21.26
N ALA A 107 -50.07 -6.14 21.96
CA ALA A 107 -49.84 -5.69 23.36
C ALA A 107 -48.66 -4.72 23.55
N THR A 108 -48.38 -3.80 22.61
CA THR A 108 -47.36 -2.75 22.86
C THR A 108 -47.70 -1.43 22.15
N PRO A 109 -47.96 -0.32 22.86
CA PRO A 109 -48.08 1.01 22.26
C PRO A 109 -46.70 1.63 22.04
N LEU A 110 -46.44 2.17 20.84
CA LEU A 110 -45.26 2.98 20.50
C LEU A 110 -45.61 4.48 20.57
N PRO A 111 -44.72 5.36 21.09
CA PRO A 111 -44.91 6.81 21.05
C PRO A 111 -44.49 7.42 19.70
N GLY A 112 -45.21 8.48 19.30
CA GLY A 112 -45.11 9.14 17.99
C GLY A 112 -43.84 9.96 17.81
N ILE A 113 -43.34 9.95 16.57
CA ILE A 113 -42.27 10.85 16.08
C ILE A 113 -42.81 11.55 14.83
N GLU A 114 -42.86 12.88 14.91
CA GLU A 114 -43.16 13.81 13.81
C GLU A 114 -42.07 13.74 12.74
N THR A 115 -42.50 13.79 11.47
CA THR A 115 -41.63 13.80 10.29
C THR A 115 -41.68 15.18 9.64
N THR A 116 -40.60 15.95 9.77
CA THR A 116 -40.35 17.14 8.94
C THR A 116 -39.52 16.76 7.71
N ARG A 117 -40.07 16.95 6.51
CA ARG A 117 -39.38 16.86 5.21
C ARG A 117 -38.40 18.03 5.01
N PRO A 118 -37.29 17.83 4.29
CA PRO A 118 -36.60 18.90 3.57
C PRO A 118 -37.04 18.98 2.10
N ALA A 119 -37.14 20.22 1.58
CA ALA A 119 -37.41 20.55 0.19
C ALA A 119 -36.12 20.57 -0.68
N PRO A 120 -36.21 20.43 -2.02
CA PRO A 120 -35.04 20.34 -2.90
C PRO A 120 -34.65 21.71 -3.48
N GLU A 121 -33.35 22.00 -3.52
CA GLU A 121 -32.81 23.21 -4.16
C GLU A 121 -31.95 22.84 -5.37
N ALA A 122 -32.26 23.50 -6.49
CA ALA A 122 -31.70 23.26 -7.81
C ALA A 122 -30.50 24.17 -8.08
N ALA A 123 -29.54 23.62 -8.81
CA ALA A 123 -28.33 24.28 -9.29
C ALA A 123 -28.63 25.46 -10.24
N ARG A 124 -27.91 26.59 -10.05
CA ARG A 124 -27.50 27.49 -11.14
C ARG A 124 -26.10 28.05 -10.92
N SER A 125 -25.41 28.12 -12.05
CA SER A 125 -24.05 28.55 -12.38
C SER A 125 -23.74 30.01 -12.05
N GLY A 126 -22.47 30.28 -11.75
CA GLY A 126 -21.93 31.62 -11.54
C GLY A 126 -21.57 32.39 -12.82
N GLN A 127 -21.60 33.72 -12.70
CA GLN A 127 -20.88 34.69 -13.51
C GLN A 127 -20.62 35.97 -12.67
N GLY A 128 -19.34 36.32 -12.54
CA GLY A 128 -18.73 37.66 -12.68
C GLY A 128 -19.06 38.86 -11.75
N PRO A 129 -18.12 39.82 -11.55
CA PRO A 129 -18.06 40.70 -10.37
C PRO A 129 -18.19 42.22 -10.65
N ALA A 130 -18.58 42.98 -9.62
CA ALA A 130 -18.46 44.44 -9.40
C ALA A 130 -19.33 44.80 -8.19
N GLU A 131 -19.17 45.84 -7.37
CA GLU A 131 -18.14 46.82 -7.00
C GLU A 131 -18.81 47.68 -5.89
N MET A 132 -18.04 48.29 -4.97
CA MET A 132 -18.47 49.35 -4.01
C MET A 132 -19.53 48.95 -2.95
N GLN A 133 -19.55 49.41 -1.70
CA GLN A 133 -19.04 50.64 -1.08
C GLN A 133 -19.05 50.48 0.45
N ALA A 134 -18.15 51.21 1.12
CA ALA A 134 -17.99 51.29 2.57
C ALA A 134 -18.92 52.34 3.22
N GLU A 135 -19.29 52.15 4.50
CA GLU A 135 -19.36 53.17 5.58
C GLU A 135 -19.93 52.50 6.86
N THR A 136 -19.14 52.28 7.91
CA THR A 136 -18.86 53.15 9.09
C THR A 136 -20.09 53.44 10.01
N GLN A 137 -20.15 52.68 11.13
CA GLN A 137 -20.45 53.02 12.56
C GLN A 137 -20.93 54.43 12.99
N PRO A 138 -21.34 54.72 14.27
CA PRO A 138 -21.66 53.87 15.46
C PRO A 138 -22.82 54.40 16.41
N GLY A 139 -23.10 53.67 17.51
CA GLY A 139 -23.58 54.18 18.82
C GLY A 139 -25.10 54.33 19.01
N ALA A 140 -25.72 54.35 20.21
CA ALA A 140 -25.38 54.03 21.59
C ALA A 140 -26.72 54.03 22.40
N ASP A 141 -26.70 53.34 23.55
CA ASP A 141 -27.44 53.62 24.81
C ASP A 141 -28.95 53.36 25.05
N ALA A 142 -29.14 52.93 26.31
CA ALA A 142 -30.26 53.11 27.26
C ALA A 142 -31.44 52.13 27.19
N ALA A 143 -31.57 51.21 28.17
CA ALA A 143 -32.29 51.35 29.46
C ALA A 143 -33.80 51.04 29.27
N SER A 144 -34.60 50.46 30.17
CA SER A 144 -34.56 49.94 31.54
C SER A 144 -35.94 49.28 31.72
N GLY A 145 -36.08 48.29 32.60
CA GLY A 145 -37.41 47.79 32.98
C GLY A 145 -37.37 46.50 33.79
N ALA A 146 -37.19 46.64 35.10
CA ALA A 146 -37.46 45.61 36.10
C ALA A 146 -38.93 45.65 36.51
N ASP A 147 -39.59 44.50 36.65
CA ASP A 147 -40.08 43.92 37.92
C ASP A 147 -41.16 42.85 37.63
N GLU A 148 -41.02 41.67 38.22
CA GLU A 148 -41.91 41.16 39.29
C GLU A 148 -41.75 39.64 39.50
N ILE A 149 -41.72 39.26 40.78
CA ILE A 149 -41.30 37.99 41.38
C ILE A 149 -42.54 37.20 41.80
N VAL A 150 -42.61 35.87 41.57
CA VAL A 150 -43.22 34.91 42.53
C VAL A 150 -42.58 33.50 42.44
N VAL A 151 -41.76 33.20 43.47
CA VAL A 151 -41.66 32.02 44.36
C VAL A 151 -41.69 30.57 43.79
N ASP A 152 -40.49 29.99 43.75
CA ASP A 152 -39.96 28.83 44.51
C ASP A 152 -40.68 27.46 44.58
N GLY A 153 -39.91 26.40 44.28
CA GLY A 153 -40.35 25.00 44.34
C GLY A 153 -39.34 23.97 43.80
N THR A 154 -38.12 23.97 44.35
CA THR A 154 -37.20 22.82 44.55
C THR A 154 -37.14 21.67 43.52
N THR A 155 -36.02 21.59 42.79
CA THR A 155 -35.13 20.41 42.75
C THR A 155 -33.82 20.80 42.08
N ALA A 156 -32.78 21.02 42.88
CA ALA A 156 -31.43 21.30 42.43
C ALA A 156 -30.87 20.08 41.67
N THR A 157 -30.95 20.12 40.34
CA THR A 157 -29.99 19.42 39.50
C THR A 157 -28.85 20.40 39.27
N GLU A 158 -27.71 20.14 39.90
CA GLU A 158 -26.46 20.89 39.71
C GLU A 158 -26.06 20.78 38.23
N SER A 159 -26.44 21.78 37.45
CA SER A 159 -26.05 21.94 36.05
C SER A 159 -24.59 22.40 36.03
N ALA A 160 -23.74 21.56 35.43
CA ALA A 160 -22.35 21.85 35.17
C ALA A 160 -22.21 23.23 34.50
N PRO A 161 -21.22 24.07 34.89
CA PRO A 161 -21.05 25.38 34.30
C PRO A 161 -20.70 25.25 32.82
N ALA A 162 -21.42 25.99 31.97
CA ALA A 162 -21.13 26.07 30.54
C ALA A 162 -19.65 26.44 30.31
N PRO A 163 -18.96 25.81 29.34
CA PRO A 163 -17.57 26.13 29.04
C PRO A 163 -17.48 27.58 28.57
N ARG A 164 -16.75 28.41 29.33
CA ARG A 164 -16.40 29.76 28.89
C ARG A 164 -15.69 29.69 27.52
N PRO A 165 -15.99 30.61 26.58
CA PRO A 165 -15.26 30.65 25.32
C PRO A 165 -13.76 30.80 25.62
N ALA A 166 -12.97 29.88 25.06
CA ALA A 166 -11.52 29.91 25.16
C ALA A 166 -11.03 31.23 24.57
N THR A 167 -10.42 32.07 25.40
CA THR A 167 -9.73 33.28 24.96
C THR A 167 -8.68 32.87 23.91
N PRO A 168 -8.60 33.53 22.74
CA PRO A 168 -7.63 33.18 21.72
C PRO A 168 -6.20 33.21 22.30
N PRO A 169 -5.29 32.32 21.86
CA PRO A 169 -3.92 32.33 22.33
C PRO A 169 -3.29 33.69 21.98
N ARG A 170 -2.88 34.44 23.00
CA ARG A 170 -2.18 35.71 22.84
C ARG A 170 -0.92 35.50 22.00
N GLY A 171 -0.71 36.37 21.01
CA GLY A 171 0.42 36.26 20.08
C GLY A 171 1.77 36.32 20.79
N LEU A 172 2.77 35.65 20.21
CA LEU A 172 4.17 35.73 20.64
C LEU A 172 4.67 37.19 20.70
N GLU A 173 4.10 38.05 19.85
CA GLU A 173 4.40 39.47 19.73
C GLU A 173 3.99 40.29 20.96
N GLU A 174 2.81 40.03 21.53
CA GLU A 174 2.30 40.69 22.74
C GLU A 174 3.04 40.19 24.00
N THR A 175 3.52 38.95 23.97
CA THR A 175 4.26 38.33 25.08
C THR A 175 5.73 38.77 25.12
N LEU A 176 6.36 39.01 23.96
CA LEU A 176 7.71 39.57 23.85
C LEU A 176 7.73 41.08 24.18
N GLY A 177 6.76 41.84 23.65
CA GLY A 177 6.71 43.31 23.78
C GLY A 177 6.54 43.83 25.22
N THR A 178 5.93 43.03 26.10
CA THR A 178 5.57 43.48 27.45
C THR A 178 6.58 43.06 28.54
N ARG A 179 7.52 42.15 28.25
CA ARG A 179 8.41 41.52 29.26
C ARG A 179 9.90 41.82 29.10
N TRP A 180 10.32 42.36 27.97
CA TRP A 180 11.75 42.57 27.68
C TRP A 180 12.39 43.62 28.61
N ALA A 181 11.67 44.66 29.03
CA ALA A 181 12.23 45.74 29.87
C ALA A 181 12.74 45.25 31.25
N VAL A 182 12.04 44.31 31.89
CA VAL A 182 12.47 43.73 33.18
C VAL A 182 13.67 42.79 33.00
N TRP A 183 13.70 42.03 31.89
CA TRP A 183 14.86 41.21 31.54
C TRP A 183 16.09 42.05 31.18
N VAL A 184 15.90 43.12 30.41
CA VAL A 184 16.95 44.09 30.08
C VAL A 184 17.44 44.82 31.33
N GLY A 185 16.54 45.18 32.25
CA GLY A 185 16.91 45.76 33.55
C GLY A 185 17.73 44.78 34.41
N GLY A 186 17.31 43.51 34.49
CA GLY A 186 18.06 42.46 35.20
C GLY A 186 19.44 42.18 34.58
N VAL A 187 19.52 42.13 33.25
CA VAL A 187 20.78 41.96 32.50
C VAL A 187 21.68 43.19 32.65
N ALA A 188 21.13 44.41 32.58
CA ALA A 188 21.89 45.64 32.78
C ALA A 188 22.44 45.74 34.20
N LEU A 189 21.68 45.33 35.21
CA LEU A 189 22.14 45.28 36.60
C LEU A 189 23.22 44.20 36.81
N ALA A 190 23.08 43.04 36.17
CA ALA A 190 24.12 42.01 36.15
C ALA A 190 25.40 42.47 35.44
N LEU A 191 25.30 43.11 34.28
CA LEU A 191 26.42 43.69 33.54
C LEU A 191 27.08 44.84 34.32
N GLY A 192 26.29 45.69 34.97
CA GLY A 192 26.79 46.75 35.85
C GLY A 192 27.60 46.20 37.02
N ALA A 193 27.14 45.11 37.64
CA ALA A 193 27.90 44.42 38.68
C ALA A 193 29.20 43.80 38.12
N ILE A 194 29.16 43.17 36.93
CA ILE A 194 30.36 42.62 36.26
C ILE A 194 31.38 43.72 35.94
N PHE A 195 30.94 44.88 35.43
CA PHE A 195 31.81 46.01 35.12
C PHE A 195 32.39 46.67 36.37
N LEU A 196 31.61 46.77 37.45
CA LEU A 196 32.11 47.27 38.74
C LEU A 196 33.20 46.35 39.29
N VAL A 197 33.00 45.03 39.20
CA VAL A 197 34.03 44.05 39.55
C VAL A 197 35.25 44.22 38.64
N LYS A 198 35.10 44.28 37.31
CA LYS A 198 36.20 44.51 36.36
C LYS A 198 36.99 45.79 36.68
N PHE A 199 36.30 46.88 37.03
CA PHE A 199 36.95 48.13 37.44
C PHE A 199 37.81 47.93 38.70
N THR A 200 37.29 47.25 39.72
CA THR A 200 38.09 46.94 40.92
C THR A 200 39.24 45.97 40.68
N ILE A 201 39.12 45.11 39.64
CA ILE A 201 40.19 44.22 39.17
C ILE A 201 41.32 45.02 38.53
N GLU A 202 40.97 45.96 37.65
CA GLU A 202 41.93 46.83 36.94
C GLU A 202 42.69 47.75 37.89
N GLN A 203 42.06 48.19 38.98
CA GLN A 203 42.69 49.01 40.01
C GLN A 203 43.46 48.20 41.08
N GLY A 204 43.45 46.86 41.02
CA GLY A 204 44.23 46.00 41.89
C GLY A 204 43.74 45.86 43.35
N TYR A 205 42.56 46.39 43.70
CA TYR A 205 42.08 46.44 45.09
C TYR A 205 41.73 45.07 45.72
N PHE A 206 41.35 44.08 44.91
CA PHE A 206 40.97 42.74 45.40
C PHE A 206 41.79 41.65 44.72
N GLY A 207 42.33 40.71 45.50
CA GLY A 207 42.96 39.49 44.98
C GLY A 207 41.93 38.47 44.47
N PRO A 208 42.34 37.47 43.66
CA PRO A 208 41.45 36.44 43.10
C PRO A 208 40.49 35.77 44.09
N ALA A 209 40.98 35.42 45.29
CA ALA A 209 40.17 34.77 46.32
C ALA A 209 39.05 35.69 46.85
N ALA A 210 39.37 36.96 47.12
CA ALA A 210 38.39 37.94 47.62
C ALA A 210 37.28 38.23 46.58
N ARG A 211 37.62 38.20 45.28
CA ARG A 211 36.64 38.38 44.19
C ARG A 211 35.62 37.25 44.16
N LEU A 212 36.09 36.00 44.27
CA LEU A 212 35.23 34.82 44.26
C LEU A 212 34.37 34.72 45.53
N THR A 213 34.92 35.06 46.69
CA THR A 213 34.13 35.06 47.93
C THR A 213 33.05 36.12 47.91
N LEU A 214 33.34 37.34 47.45
CA LEU A 214 32.33 38.39 47.27
C LEU A 214 31.26 38.01 46.23
N ALA A 215 31.66 37.44 45.09
CA ALA A 215 30.74 36.95 44.07
C ALA A 215 29.82 35.82 44.60
N GLY A 216 30.39 34.89 45.36
CA GLY A 216 29.64 33.81 46.02
C GLY A 216 28.65 34.33 47.06
N LEU A 217 29.08 35.26 47.93
CA LEU A 217 28.23 35.91 48.93
C LEU A 217 27.10 36.71 48.29
N PHE A 218 27.40 37.46 47.22
CA PHE A 218 26.40 38.20 46.47
C PHE A 218 25.37 37.27 45.81
N SER A 219 25.83 36.18 45.20
CA SER A 219 24.97 35.15 44.62
C SER A 219 24.04 34.52 45.66
N ALA A 220 24.58 34.17 46.84
CA ALA A 220 23.80 33.65 47.95
C ALA A 220 22.80 34.69 48.49
N ALA A 221 23.18 35.97 48.55
CA ALA A 221 22.31 37.06 48.96
C ALA A 221 21.14 37.25 47.98
N LEU A 222 21.37 37.15 46.67
CA LEU A 222 20.31 37.22 45.65
C LEU A 222 19.32 36.04 45.75
N VAL A 223 19.83 34.81 45.92
CA VAL A 223 18.97 33.63 46.16
C VAL A 223 18.16 33.79 47.45
N GLY A 224 18.80 34.24 48.53
CA GLY A 224 18.15 34.50 49.81
C GLY A 224 17.10 35.60 49.73
N ALA A 225 17.38 36.69 49.01
CA ALA A 225 16.44 37.78 48.76
C ALA A 225 15.24 37.31 47.94
N GLY A 226 15.47 36.49 46.91
CA GLY A 226 14.40 35.86 46.13
C GLY A 226 13.47 35.01 46.99
N GLU A 227 14.01 34.17 47.87
CA GLU A 227 13.22 33.35 48.78
C GLU A 227 12.51 34.17 49.88
N TRP A 228 13.16 35.19 50.43
CA TRP A 228 12.57 36.09 51.41
C TRP A 228 11.35 36.86 50.84
N LEU A 229 11.49 37.39 49.62
CA LEU A 229 10.42 38.14 48.96
C LEU A 229 9.25 37.23 48.58
N ARG A 230 9.52 35.97 48.20
CA ARG A 230 8.50 34.93 47.97
C ARG A 230 7.69 34.64 49.25
N ARG A 231 8.36 34.45 50.38
CA ARG A 231 7.70 34.09 51.67
C ARG A 231 6.82 35.20 52.23
N ARG A 232 7.06 36.46 51.87
CA ARG A 232 6.27 37.61 52.32
C ARG A 232 5.07 37.94 51.42
N GLU A 233 4.80 37.13 50.39
CA GLU A 233 3.73 37.35 49.40
C GLU A 233 3.69 38.75 48.77
N ILE A 234 4.83 39.44 48.71
CA ILE A 234 4.91 40.78 48.11
C ILE A 234 4.80 40.63 46.59
N ARG A 235 3.56 40.56 46.10
CA ARG A 235 3.23 40.62 44.68
C ARG A 235 3.16 42.09 44.28
N PHE A 236 4.11 42.54 43.48
CA PHE A 236 4.00 43.84 42.82
C PHE A 236 3.02 43.71 41.65
N ASP A 237 1.73 43.73 41.94
CA ASP A 237 0.69 43.91 40.92
C ASP A 237 0.53 45.42 40.67
N LEU A 238 1.33 45.96 39.73
CA LEU A 238 1.03 47.27 39.17
C LEU A 238 -0.13 47.11 38.18
N ALA A 239 -1.19 47.90 38.36
CA ALA A 239 -2.32 47.95 37.44
C ALA A 239 -1.83 48.22 36.00
N GLY A 240 -2.02 47.26 35.09
CA GLY A 240 -1.65 47.36 33.67
C GLY A 240 -0.34 46.70 33.25
N VAL A 241 0.47 46.15 34.17
CA VAL A 241 1.70 45.41 33.84
C VAL A 241 1.54 43.94 34.24
N PRO A 242 1.65 42.96 33.32
CA PRO A 242 1.62 41.54 33.69
C PRO A 242 2.78 41.24 34.65
N SER A 243 2.47 40.64 35.81
CA SER A 243 3.42 40.39 36.89
C SER A 243 4.67 39.61 36.43
N ALA A 244 5.81 40.29 36.38
CA ALA A 244 7.11 39.63 36.34
C ALA A 244 7.38 39.05 37.75
N HIS A 245 7.61 37.74 37.86
CA HIS A 245 7.95 37.10 39.14
C HIS A 245 9.35 37.53 39.62
N ILE A 246 9.44 38.72 40.24
CA ILE A 246 10.68 39.28 40.82
C ILE A 246 11.44 38.26 41.71
N PRO A 247 10.76 37.48 42.60
CA PRO A 247 11.44 36.44 43.38
C PRO A 247 12.19 35.40 42.52
N GLY A 248 11.57 34.97 41.42
CA GLY A 248 12.16 33.99 40.51
C GLY A 248 13.33 34.56 39.72
N VAL A 249 13.27 35.83 39.33
CA VAL A 249 14.37 36.53 38.64
C VAL A 249 15.59 36.68 39.55
N LEU A 250 15.40 37.08 40.81
CA LEU A 250 16.49 37.18 41.79
C LEU A 250 17.15 35.82 42.06
N THR A 251 16.34 34.77 42.20
CA THR A 251 16.82 33.40 42.40
C THR A 251 17.59 32.90 41.17
N ALA A 252 17.09 33.17 39.96
CA ALA A 252 17.77 32.85 38.70
C ALA A 252 19.11 33.59 38.56
N ALA A 253 19.15 34.91 38.81
CA ALA A 253 20.36 35.72 38.76
C ALA A 253 21.41 35.23 39.78
N GLY A 254 20.99 34.93 41.00
CA GLY A 254 21.86 34.35 42.02
C GLY A 254 22.39 32.95 41.64
N THR A 255 21.58 32.14 40.95
CA THR A 255 21.98 30.82 40.45
C THR A 255 23.04 30.93 39.35
N VAL A 256 22.86 31.84 38.38
CA VAL A 256 23.87 32.13 37.34
C VAL A 256 25.17 32.63 37.97
N GLY A 257 25.08 33.52 38.95
CA GLY A 257 26.23 34.00 39.71
C GLY A 257 26.97 32.86 40.45
N ALA A 258 26.23 31.91 41.02
CA ALA A 258 26.82 30.74 41.67
C ALA A 258 27.55 29.83 40.68
N PHE A 259 26.94 29.54 39.51
CA PHE A 259 27.62 28.80 38.42
C PHE A 259 28.91 29.51 37.98
N ALA A 260 28.85 30.81 37.73
CA ALA A 260 30.00 31.60 37.31
C ALA A 260 31.11 31.64 38.38
N THR A 261 30.74 31.70 39.66
CA THR A 261 31.70 31.72 40.77
C THR A 261 32.46 30.40 40.86
N VAL A 262 31.76 29.26 40.81
CA VAL A 262 32.41 27.93 40.87
C VAL A 262 33.25 27.69 39.62
N TYR A 263 32.75 28.03 38.43
CA TYR A 263 33.51 27.92 37.19
C TYR A 263 34.77 28.80 37.22
N GLY A 264 34.66 30.05 37.67
CA GLY A 264 35.80 30.95 37.81
C GLY A 264 36.84 30.44 38.81
N ALA A 265 36.41 29.88 39.94
CA ALA A 265 37.30 29.27 40.92
C ALA A 265 38.12 28.11 40.33
N HIS A 266 37.52 27.35 39.42
CA HIS A 266 38.18 26.24 38.73
C HIS A 266 39.04 26.69 37.54
N ALA A 267 38.40 27.25 36.50
CA ALA A 267 38.99 27.47 35.18
C ALA A 267 39.86 28.72 35.09
N LEU A 268 39.54 29.77 35.87
CA LEU A 268 40.28 31.05 35.79
C LEU A 268 41.39 31.15 36.84
N TYR A 269 41.15 30.60 38.03
CA TYR A 269 42.03 30.80 39.18
C TYR A 269 42.64 29.54 39.77
N GLY A 270 42.18 28.34 39.37
CA GLY A 270 42.77 27.06 39.80
C GLY A 270 42.65 26.75 41.30
N PHE A 271 41.72 27.40 42.02
CA PHE A 271 41.54 27.19 43.46
C PHE A 271 40.90 25.85 43.83
N ILE A 272 40.09 25.30 42.92
CA ILE A 272 39.41 24.01 43.12
C ILE A 272 39.70 23.07 41.95
N GLY A 273 39.87 21.79 42.28
CA GLY A 273 40.09 20.74 41.29
C GLY A 273 38.84 20.44 40.45
N PRO A 274 39.00 19.76 39.30
CA PRO A 274 37.91 19.47 38.38
C PRO A 274 36.78 18.64 39.01
N ALA A 275 37.11 17.65 39.85
CA ALA A 275 36.09 16.84 40.53
C ALA A 275 35.18 17.67 41.45
N THR A 276 35.77 18.57 42.25
CA THR A 276 35.02 19.46 43.16
C THR A 276 34.18 20.45 42.38
N ALA A 277 34.74 21.04 41.31
CA ALA A 277 34.02 21.96 40.44
C ALA A 277 32.82 21.29 39.76
N PHE A 278 33.01 20.08 39.22
CA PHE A 278 31.98 19.30 38.56
C PHE A 278 30.81 18.98 39.51
N LEU A 279 31.11 18.49 40.72
CA LEU A 279 30.08 18.19 41.72
C LEU A 279 29.36 19.46 42.20
N ALA A 280 30.08 20.57 42.40
CA ALA A 280 29.50 21.83 42.86
C ALA A 280 28.57 22.46 41.80
N LEU A 281 29.00 22.54 40.53
CA LEU A 281 28.16 23.02 39.42
C LEU A 281 26.92 22.13 39.26
N GLY A 282 27.10 20.80 39.36
CA GLY A 282 26.01 19.84 39.38
C GLY A 282 25.00 20.06 40.50
N ALA A 283 25.48 20.21 41.73
CA ALA A 283 24.65 20.46 42.90
C ALA A 283 23.89 21.79 42.78
N ILE A 284 24.51 22.85 42.26
CA ILE A 284 23.86 24.13 41.98
C ILE A 284 22.74 23.95 40.96
N GLY A 285 22.98 23.22 39.87
CA GLY A 285 21.97 22.93 38.86
C GLY A 285 20.77 22.16 39.42
N VAL A 286 21.03 21.08 40.17
CA VAL A 286 19.98 20.29 40.84
C VAL A 286 19.21 21.13 41.86
N ALA A 287 19.90 21.93 42.67
CA ALA A 287 19.26 22.83 43.63
C ALA A 287 18.39 23.89 42.94
N ALA A 288 18.85 24.45 41.82
CA ALA A 288 18.07 25.40 41.02
C ALA A 288 16.82 24.74 40.41
N MET A 289 16.96 23.52 39.88
CA MET A 289 15.83 22.73 39.40
C MET A 289 14.82 22.47 40.53
N VAL A 290 15.25 22.05 41.72
CA VAL A 290 14.35 21.84 42.87
C VAL A 290 13.70 23.15 43.33
N ALA A 291 14.47 24.25 43.39
CA ALA A 291 13.95 25.57 43.72
C ALA A 291 12.91 26.07 42.69
N ALA A 292 12.98 25.61 41.44
CA ALA A 292 12.03 25.95 40.38
C ALA A 292 10.61 25.46 40.68
N ILE A 293 10.45 24.45 41.54
CA ILE A 293 9.13 24.10 42.08
C ILE A 293 8.52 25.37 42.70
N LEU A 294 9.26 26.14 43.48
CA LEU A 294 8.75 27.33 44.16
C LEU A 294 8.81 28.59 43.30
N HIS A 295 9.79 28.70 42.41
CA HIS A 295 10.15 29.94 41.71
C HIS A 295 9.78 29.97 40.21
N GLY A 296 9.25 28.87 39.65
CA GLY A 296 8.71 28.79 38.30
C GLY A 296 9.60 28.07 37.28
N PRO A 297 9.09 27.75 36.07
CA PRO A 297 9.69 26.79 35.15
C PRO A 297 10.99 27.27 34.49
N TRP A 298 11.19 28.57 34.31
CA TRP A 298 12.42 29.10 33.71
C TRP A 298 13.66 28.85 34.56
N LEU A 299 13.51 28.80 35.89
CA LEU A 299 14.59 28.41 36.78
C LEU A 299 14.95 26.94 36.61
N ALA A 300 13.97 26.07 36.31
CA ALA A 300 14.23 24.66 36.04
C ALA A 300 15.04 24.49 34.76
N VAL A 301 14.68 25.23 33.70
CA VAL A 301 15.43 25.24 32.44
C VAL A 301 16.86 25.74 32.66
N LEU A 302 17.03 26.83 33.41
CA LEU A 302 18.36 27.38 33.71
C LEU A 302 19.23 26.39 34.50
N GLY A 303 18.64 25.75 35.52
CA GLY A 303 19.32 24.70 36.30
C GLY A 303 19.68 23.49 35.45
N ALA A 304 18.77 23.03 34.59
CA ALA A 304 19.00 21.92 33.66
C ALA A 304 20.11 22.27 32.65
N LEU A 305 20.04 23.43 31.99
CA LEU A 305 21.07 23.88 31.04
C LEU A 305 22.44 23.99 31.71
N GLY A 306 22.53 24.61 32.89
CA GLY A 306 23.78 24.70 33.63
C GLY A 306 24.35 23.33 34.03
N ALA A 307 23.48 22.41 34.46
CA ALA A 307 23.89 21.04 34.77
C ALA A 307 24.36 20.28 33.51
N TYR A 308 23.59 20.27 32.42
CA TYR A 308 23.98 19.60 31.18
C TYR A 308 25.20 20.24 30.49
N ALA A 309 25.49 21.51 30.74
CA ALA A 309 26.71 22.18 30.25
C ALA A 309 27.95 21.88 31.10
N THR A 310 27.78 21.46 32.37
CA THR A 310 28.88 21.23 33.32
C THR A 310 29.99 20.31 32.76
N PRO A 311 29.68 19.18 32.09
CA PRO A 311 30.74 18.32 31.54
C PRO A 311 31.55 18.93 30.40
N VAL A 312 30.99 19.91 29.69
CA VAL A 312 31.73 20.68 28.66
C VAL A 312 32.64 21.72 29.32
N LEU A 313 32.21 22.30 30.44
CA LEU A 313 32.92 23.35 31.14
C LEU A 313 34.11 22.85 31.97
N VAL A 314 34.05 21.62 32.47
CA VAL A 314 35.07 21.04 33.36
C VAL A 314 35.84 19.94 32.65
N ALA A 315 37.00 20.29 32.10
CA ALA A 315 37.92 19.33 31.49
C ALA A 315 38.71 18.58 32.57
N SER A 316 38.87 17.26 32.40
CA SER A 316 39.67 16.40 33.29
C SER A 316 40.76 15.70 32.48
N THR A 317 41.96 15.59 33.06
CA THR A 317 43.07 14.81 32.49
C THR A 317 42.89 13.29 32.66
N THR A 318 42.01 12.88 33.58
CA THR A 318 41.60 11.48 33.77
C THR A 318 40.08 11.37 33.57
N PRO A 319 39.59 11.17 32.33
CA PRO A 319 38.16 11.03 32.05
C PRO A 319 37.56 9.83 32.79
N ASN A 320 36.40 10.02 33.41
CA ASN A 320 35.64 8.95 34.09
C ASN A 320 34.20 8.92 33.56
N THR A 321 33.99 8.12 32.51
CA THR A 321 32.68 8.00 31.84
C THR A 321 31.58 7.44 32.75
N PRO A 322 31.80 6.39 33.58
CA PRO A 322 30.79 5.95 34.55
C PRO A 322 30.26 7.07 35.46
N ALA A 323 31.15 7.94 35.96
CA ALA A 323 30.75 9.07 36.77
C ALA A 323 29.93 10.10 35.96
N LEU A 324 30.32 10.38 34.72
CA LEU A 324 29.59 11.26 33.81
C LEU A 324 28.17 10.73 33.52
N VAL A 325 28.05 9.44 33.21
CA VAL A 325 26.75 8.79 32.93
C VAL A 325 25.84 8.84 34.16
N THR A 326 26.38 8.52 35.34
CA THR A 326 25.64 8.59 36.62
C THR A 326 25.16 10.01 36.89
N TYR A 327 26.04 11.00 36.70
CA TYR A 327 25.71 12.42 36.83
C TYR A 327 24.57 12.84 35.91
N LEU A 328 24.68 12.54 34.61
CA LEU A 328 23.66 12.90 33.63
C LEU A 328 22.31 12.26 33.95
N LEU A 329 22.29 10.97 34.34
CA LEU A 329 21.05 10.30 34.75
C LEU A 329 20.39 10.95 35.97
N VAL A 330 21.17 11.39 36.96
CA VAL A 330 20.63 12.13 38.13
C VAL A 330 20.03 13.47 37.70
N VAL A 331 20.71 14.20 36.81
CA VAL A 331 20.22 15.48 36.26
C VAL A 331 18.94 15.27 35.45
N THR A 332 18.87 14.24 34.60
CA THR A 332 17.68 13.87 33.83
C THR A 332 16.53 13.45 34.76
N ALA A 333 16.80 12.60 35.75
CA ALA A 333 15.81 12.15 36.72
C ALA A 333 15.20 13.32 37.48
N THR A 334 16.04 14.27 37.93
CA THR A 334 15.60 15.50 38.61
C THR A 334 14.70 16.33 37.70
N SER A 335 15.14 16.56 36.45
CA SER A 335 14.38 17.33 35.46
C SER A 335 13.01 16.72 35.18
N PHE A 336 12.96 15.39 34.97
CA PHE A 336 11.73 14.66 34.73
C PHE A 336 10.81 14.63 35.94
N ALA A 337 11.35 14.43 37.15
CA ALA A 337 10.58 14.45 38.39
C ALA A 337 9.86 15.79 38.59
N ILE A 338 10.57 16.91 38.39
CA ILE A 338 9.99 18.25 38.53
C ILE A 338 8.94 18.52 37.45
N ALA A 339 9.26 18.15 36.20
CA ALA A 339 8.31 18.29 35.10
C ALA A 339 7.03 17.48 35.35
N ARG A 340 7.13 16.31 35.99
CA ARG A 340 5.99 15.48 36.39
C ARG A 340 5.18 16.09 37.53
N VAL A 341 5.84 16.54 38.61
CA VAL A 341 5.19 17.18 39.77
C VAL A 341 4.42 18.44 39.38
N ARG A 342 4.91 19.19 38.39
CA ARG A 342 4.28 20.44 37.92
C ARG A 342 3.53 20.33 36.59
N LEU A 343 3.45 19.14 36.00
CA LEU A 343 2.83 18.88 34.69
C LEU A 343 3.38 19.77 33.56
N TRP A 344 4.66 20.12 33.63
CA TRP A 344 5.34 20.93 32.62
C TRP A 344 5.94 20.05 31.52
N LEU A 345 5.09 19.53 30.62
CA LEU A 345 5.50 18.62 29.55
C LEU A 345 6.65 19.18 28.69
N TRP A 346 6.65 20.49 28.40
CA TRP A 346 7.70 21.11 27.61
C TRP A 346 9.07 21.09 28.30
N VAL A 347 9.12 21.14 29.64
CA VAL A 347 10.36 21.01 30.41
C VAL A 347 10.88 19.57 30.31
N ALA A 348 10.01 18.57 30.42
CA ALA A 348 10.38 17.17 30.20
C ALA A 348 10.93 16.95 28.78
N LEU A 349 10.28 17.50 27.76
CA LEU A 349 10.75 17.40 26.36
C LEU A 349 12.10 18.09 26.16
N SER A 350 12.33 19.26 26.79
CA SER A 350 13.63 19.93 26.72
C SER A 350 14.75 19.12 27.40
N ALA A 351 14.46 18.50 28.54
CA ALA A 351 15.41 17.63 29.24
C ALA A 351 15.69 16.34 28.45
N LEU A 352 14.67 15.79 27.76
CA LEU A 352 14.84 14.64 26.86
C LEU A 352 15.71 15.01 25.66
N ALA A 353 15.54 16.20 25.08
CA ALA A 353 16.39 16.68 23.98
C ALA A 353 17.86 16.85 24.42
N LEU A 354 18.10 17.43 25.60
CA LEU A 354 19.44 17.55 26.17
C LEU A 354 20.06 16.18 26.50
N SER A 355 19.25 15.24 26.99
CA SER A 355 19.68 13.86 27.22
C SER A 355 20.03 13.15 25.91
N LEU A 356 19.23 13.34 24.86
CA LEU A 356 19.52 12.79 23.54
C LEU A 356 20.82 13.33 22.96
N PHE A 357 21.08 14.63 23.10
CA PHE A 357 22.35 15.23 22.69
C PHE A 357 23.54 14.51 23.35
N TRP A 358 23.50 14.32 24.68
CA TRP A 358 24.56 13.60 25.39
C TRP A 358 24.62 12.11 25.04
N GLY A 359 23.47 11.47 24.82
CA GLY A 359 23.42 10.09 24.33
C GLY A 359 24.14 9.92 22.99
N PHE A 360 23.95 10.86 22.06
CA PHE A 360 24.66 10.86 20.78
C PHE A 360 26.15 11.12 20.95
N VAL A 361 26.56 12.07 21.80
CA VAL A 361 27.98 12.36 22.08
C VAL A 361 28.67 11.12 22.67
N ILE A 362 28.10 10.51 23.71
CA ILE A 362 28.66 9.32 24.35
C ILE A 362 28.67 8.14 23.38
N GLY A 363 27.60 7.97 22.59
CA GLY A 363 27.52 6.94 21.55
C GLY A 363 28.60 7.11 20.48
N ALA A 364 28.79 8.31 19.96
CA ALA A 364 29.84 8.61 18.98
C ALA A 364 31.25 8.36 19.53
N MET A 365 31.49 8.69 20.80
CA MET A 365 32.75 8.38 21.47
C MET A 365 32.95 6.87 21.66
N ALA A 366 31.88 6.12 21.95
CA ALA A 366 31.93 4.67 22.08
C ALA A 366 32.20 3.99 20.73
N LEU A 367 31.57 4.44 19.63
CA LEU A 367 31.84 3.93 18.28
C LEU A 367 33.27 4.22 17.81
N ALA A 368 33.87 5.32 18.27
CA ALA A 368 35.25 5.68 17.96
C ALA A 368 36.29 5.02 18.88
N ASP A 369 35.89 4.01 19.68
CA ASP A 369 36.71 3.33 20.69
C ASP A 369 37.37 4.26 21.72
N HIS A 370 36.86 5.49 21.88
CA HIS A 370 37.36 6.44 22.87
C HIS A 370 36.81 6.16 24.28
N VAL A 371 35.74 5.36 24.39
CA VAL A 371 35.05 5.06 25.64
C VAL A 371 34.53 3.62 25.63
N HIS A 372 34.63 2.92 26.77
CA HIS A 372 34.01 1.60 26.91
C HIS A 372 32.50 1.66 26.67
N ALA A 373 31.96 0.71 25.91
CA ALA A 373 30.55 0.68 25.56
C ALA A 373 29.60 0.39 26.74
N LEU A 374 30.09 -0.23 27.84
CA LEU A 374 29.28 -0.53 29.02
C LEU A 374 28.65 0.73 29.67
N PRO A 375 29.42 1.80 29.98
CA PRO A 375 28.86 3.09 30.39
C PRO A 375 27.77 3.63 29.46
N PHE A 376 27.93 3.49 28.14
CA PHE A 376 26.92 3.93 27.17
C PHE A 376 25.64 3.08 27.30
N CYS A 377 25.77 1.76 27.43
CA CYS A 377 24.62 0.87 27.67
C CYS A 377 23.89 1.21 28.98
N MET A 378 24.62 1.51 30.05
CA MET A 378 24.06 1.95 31.33
C MET A 378 23.31 3.28 31.19
N TYR A 379 23.85 4.22 30.41
CA TYR A 379 23.18 5.50 30.13
C TYR A 379 21.85 5.30 29.41
N VAL A 380 21.85 4.54 28.31
CA VAL A 380 20.64 4.31 27.51
C VAL A 380 19.59 3.52 28.29
N GLY A 381 20.02 2.49 29.04
CA GLY A 381 19.13 1.71 29.90
C GLY A 381 18.53 2.55 31.03
N GLY A 382 19.35 3.38 31.68
CA GLY A 382 18.90 4.33 32.69
C GLY A 382 17.91 5.34 32.13
N LEU A 383 18.19 5.92 30.96
CA LEU A 383 17.28 6.84 30.27
C LEU A 383 15.95 6.16 29.93
N GLY A 384 15.98 4.92 29.44
CA GLY A 384 14.77 4.13 29.17
C GLY A 384 13.89 3.92 30.41
N VAL A 385 14.51 3.61 31.55
CA VAL A 385 13.80 3.49 32.85
C VAL A 385 13.21 4.84 33.28
N LEU A 386 13.97 5.94 33.14
CA LEU A 386 13.47 7.27 33.49
C LEU A 386 12.31 7.71 32.60
N VAL A 387 12.35 7.42 31.29
CA VAL A 387 11.24 7.66 30.36
C VAL A 387 10.00 6.88 30.79
N ALA A 388 10.16 5.58 31.08
CA ALA A 388 9.07 4.73 31.54
C ALA A 388 8.43 5.28 32.83
N VAL A 389 9.24 5.58 33.85
CA VAL A 389 8.77 5.98 35.17
C VAL A 389 8.15 7.38 35.18
N PHE A 390 8.79 8.36 34.54
CA PHE A 390 8.39 9.77 34.69
C PHE A 390 7.53 10.33 33.56
N LEU A 391 7.72 9.88 32.31
CA LEU A 391 6.91 10.38 31.20
C LEU A 391 5.66 9.51 31.00
N VAL A 392 5.81 8.20 31.06
CA VAL A 392 4.75 7.26 30.66
C VAL A 392 3.86 6.84 31.83
N ILE A 393 4.42 6.31 32.92
CA ILE A 393 3.63 5.75 34.04
C ILE A 393 2.98 6.88 34.86
N GLY A 394 1.68 7.08 34.72
CA GLY A 394 0.87 7.99 35.56
C GLY A 394 0.54 7.41 36.93
N ILE A 395 0.38 8.29 37.93
CA ILE A 395 -0.13 7.90 39.26
C ILE A 395 -1.57 7.35 39.13
N ASP A 396 -2.36 7.92 38.22
CA ASP A 396 -3.74 7.51 37.95
C ASP A 396 -3.87 6.27 37.03
N ASP A 397 -2.77 5.82 36.42
CA ASP A 397 -2.77 4.71 35.45
C ASP A 397 -2.73 3.32 36.10
N ILE A 398 -2.55 3.25 37.42
CA ILE A 398 -2.39 2.00 38.17
C ILE A 398 -3.75 1.38 38.56
N VAL A 399 -4.85 2.14 38.48
CA VAL A 399 -6.14 1.77 39.11
C VAL A 399 -7.27 1.46 38.12
N PHE A 400 -7.18 1.85 36.85
CA PHE A 400 -8.31 1.75 35.92
C PHE A 400 -8.26 0.54 34.96
N GLU A 401 -9.45 0.06 34.58
CA GLU A 401 -9.61 -0.94 33.53
C GLU A 401 -9.07 -0.44 32.18
N PRO A 402 -8.46 -1.31 31.35
CA PRO A 402 -7.91 -0.91 30.06
C PRO A 402 -9.02 -0.47 29.10
N ALA A 403 -9.16 0.83 28.88
CA ALA A 403 -9.98 1.43 27.83
C ALA A 403 -9.11 2.20 26.84
N ASP A 404 -9.56 2.32 25.59
CA ASP A 404 -8.87 3.11 24.56
C ASP A 404 -8.79 4.58 24.98
N ARG A 405 -7.59 5.01 25.35
CA ARG A 405 -7.25 6.41 25.60
C ARG A 405 -6.61 7.04 24.35
N PRO A 406 -6.60 8.38 24.22
CA PRO A 406 -5.76 9.03 23.23
C PRO A 406 -4.30 8.58 23.38
N ILE A 407 -3.63 8.40 22.24
CA ILE A 407 -2.26 7.91 22.21
C ILE A 407 -1.33 8.99 22.80
N ASP A 408 -0.46 8.58 23.72
CA ASP A 408 0.62 9.41 24.27
C ASP A 408 1.81 9.43 23.30
N TRP A 409 1.70 10.26 22.26
CA TRP A 409 2.75 10.43 21.27
C TRP A 409 4.10 10.88 21.85
N PRO A 410 4.16 11.81 22.82
CA PRO A 410 5.41 12.13 23.52
C PRO A 410 6.08 10.91 24.16
N GLY A 411 5.33 10.07 24.87
CA GLY A 411 5.86 8.84 25.47
C GLY A 411 6.36 7.83 24.44
N VAL A 412 5.58 7.60 23.38
CA VAL A 412 5.98 6.73 22.25
C VAL A 412 7.24 7.26 21.56
N GLY A 413 7.33 8.57 21.34
CA GLY A 413 8.50 9.24 20.76
C GLY A 413 9.73 9.11 21.65
N ALA A 414 9.59 9.22 22.96
CA ALA A 414 10.68 9.03 23.91
C ALA A 414 11.22 7.58 23.88
N PHE A 415 10.36 6.57 23.81
CA PHE A 415 10.81 5.19 23.60
C PHE A 415 11.51 4.99 22.25
N ALA A 416 11.02 5.62 21.18
CA ALA A 416 11.69 5.56 19.87
C ALA A 416 13.09 6.17 19.91
N ILE A 417 13.30 7.25 20.65
CA ILE A 417 14.62 7.84 20.86
C ILE A 417 15.55 6.88 21.60
N VAL A 418 15.08 6.24 22.67
CA VAL A 418 15.85 5.23 23.42
C VAL A 418 16.19 4.02 22.54
N SER A 419 15.26 3.60 21.67
CA SER A 419 15.50 2.56 20.66
C SER A 419 16.63 2.91 19.69
N VAL A 420 16.69 4.15 19.19
CA VAL A 420 17.77 4.59 18.29
C VAL A 420 19.13 4.53 18.98
N LEU A 421 19.23 5.02 20.22
CA LEU A 421 20.47 4.95 21.00
C LEU A 421 20.87 3.51 21.32
N THR A 422 19.90 2.60 21.48
CA THR A 422 20.15 1.17 21.69
C THR A 422 20.78 0.51 20.47
N LEU A 423 20.35 0.89 19.26
CA LEU A 423 20.96 0.41 18.02
C LEU A 423 22.42 0.88 17.90
N MET A 424 22.73 2.11 18.29
CA MET A 424 24.12 2.59 18.37
C MET A 424 24.93 1.81 19.41
N ALA A 425 24.33 1.46 20.55
CA ALA A 425 25.01 0.74 21.62
C ALA A 425 25.37 -0.71 21.23
N LEU A 426 24.53 -1.35 20.41
CA LEU A 426 24.81 -2.68 19.83
C LEU A 426 26.00 -2.66 18.86
N ASP A 427 26.14 -1.59 18.08
CA ASP A 427 27.26 -1.43 17.15
C ASP A 427 28.57 -1.15 17.92
N ALA A 428 28.50 -0.28 18.94
CA ALA A 428 29.66 0.13 19.74
C ALA A 428 30.38 -1.01 20.49
N ASP A 429 29.69 -2.11 20.84
CA ASP A 429 30.29 -3.26 21.52
C ASP A 429 30.27 -4.55 20.69
N GLY A 430 29.94 -4.47 19.40
CA GLY A 430 29.85 -5.62 18.52
C GLY A 430 28.80 -6.65 18.95
N HIS A 431 27.67 -6.21 19.50
CA HIS A 431 26.57 -7.03 20.03
C HIS A 431 26.99 -7.87 21.26
N GLY A 432 27.76 -7.25 22.15
CA GLY A 432 28.17 -7.81 23.43
C GLY A 432 27.01 -8.17 24.36
N VAL A 433 27.32 -8.75 25.52
CA VAL A 433 26.28 -9.17 26.49
C VAL A 433 25.50 -7.96 27.02
N ALA A 434 26.18 -6.84 27.27
CA ALA A 434 25.57 -5.64 27.83
C ALA A 434 24.55 -5.00 26.88
N SER A 435 24.92 -4.80 25.61
CA SER A 435 24.02 -4.23 24.60
C SER A 435 22.85 -5.16 24.25
N ARG A 436 23.05 -6.49 24.28
CA ARG A 436 21.96 -7.47 24.13
C ARG A 436 20.97 -7.45 25.28
N LEU A 437 21.44 -7.32 26.52
CA LEU A 437 20.56 -7.13 27.68
C LEU A 437 19.81 -5.80 27.62
N LEU A 438 20.47 -4.73 27.15
CA LEU A 438 19.82 -3.45 26.88
C LEU A 438 18.73 -3.58 25.81
N LEU A 439 19.01 -4.28 24.70
CA LEU A 439 18.01 -4.55 23.66
C LEU A 439 16.80 -5.27 24.24
N ALA A 440 17.00 -6.31 25.07
CA ALA A 440 15.91 -7.00 25.73
C ALA A 440 15.09 -6.05 26.62
N LEU A 441 15.73 -5.16 27.38
CA LEU A 441 15.04 -4.15 28.20
C LEU A 441 14.22 -3.17 27.36
N VAL A 442 14.79 -2.65 26.27
CA VAL A 442 14.17 -1.62 25.41
C VAL A 442 13.10 -2.19 24.48
N VAL A 443 13.15 -3.49 24.18
CA VAL A 443 12.10 -4.17 23.42
C VAL A 443 10.98 -4.62 24.35
N LEU A 444 11.29 -5.36 25.41
CA LEU A 444 10.27 -5.94 26.29
C LEU A 444 9.63 -4.90 27.21
N GLY A 445 10.39 -3.92 27.70
CA GLY A 445 9.90 -2.89 28.62
C GLY A 445 8.71 -2.11 28.07
N PRO A 446 8.82 -1.40 26.94
CA PRO A 446 7.72 -0.63 26.35
C PRO A 446 6.50 -1.51 25.99
N MET A 447 6.73 -2.75 25.53
CA MET A 447 5.64 -3.67 25.24
C MET A 447 4.87 -4.07 26.51
N LEU A 448 5.58 -4.43 27.59
CA LEU A 448 4.97 -4.80 28.87
C LEU A 448 4.27 -3.61 29.54
N ILE A 449 4.84 -2.41 29.43
CA ILE A 449 4.21 -1.16 29.90
C ILE A 449 2.94 -0.89 29.09
N GLY A 450 2.97 -1.02 27.77
CA GLY A 450 1.80 -0.83 26.92
C GLY A 450 0.66 -1.82 27.20
N LEU A 451 0.96 -3.01 27.73
CA LEU A 451 -0.09 -3.94 28.17
C LEU A 451 -0.90 -3.34 29.34
N ARG A 452 -0.25 -2.56 30.21
CA ARG A 452 -0.88 -1.90 31.36
C ARG A 452 -1.44 -0.53 30.99
N ILE A 453 -0.77 0.18 30.08
CA ILE A 453 -1.07 1.56 29.68
C ILE A 453 -1.36 1.59 28.17
N PRO A 454 -2.64 1.40 27.75
CA PRO A 454 -3.01 1.33 26.33
C PRO A 454 -2.61 2.56 25.50
N ALA A 455 -2.46 3.73 26.15
CA ALA A 455 -2.05 4.98 25.51
C ALA A 455 -0.68 4.91 24.82
N VAL A 456 0.22 4.01 25.25
CA VAL A 456 1.53 3.79 24.64
C VAL A 456 1.63 2.49 23.84
N ALA A 457 0.50 1.83 23.53
CA ALA A 457 0.48 0.61 22.72
C ALA A 457 1.26 0.71 21.39
N PRO A 458 1.33 1.85 20.66
CA PRO A 458 2.16 1.97 19.46
C PRO A 458 3.66 1.74 19.71
N ALA A 459 4.15 1.92 20.94
CA ALA A 459 5.54 1.63 21.31
C ALA A 459 5.89 0.15 21.11
N ALA A 460 4.90 -0.75 21.08
CA ALA A 460 5.12 -2.16 20.74
C ALA A 460 5.63 -2.35 19.30
N VAL A 461 5.15 -1.54 18.36
CA VAL A 461 5.65 -1.55 16.98
C VAL A 461 7.07 -0.99 16.92
N VAL A 462 7.35 0.09 17.65
CA VAL A 462 8.70 0.64 17.78
C VAL A 462 9.68 -0.41 18.32
N ALA A 463 9.31 -1.12 19.38
CA ALA A 463 10.08 -2.23 19.96
C ALA A 463 10.31 -3.36 18.93
N ALA A 464 9.26 -3.78 18.22
CA ALA A 464 9.34 -4.81 17.18
C ALA A 464 10.28 -4.40 16.04
N THR A 465 10.19 -3.17 15.55
CA THR A 465 11.08 -2.62 14.52
C THR A 465 12.51 -2.50 15.03
N THR A 466 12.73 -2.10 16.29
CA THR A 466 14.06 -2.02 16.89
C THR A 466 14.74 -3.39 16.93
N ALA A 467 14.02 -4.44 17.36
CA ALA A 467 14.55 -5.80 17.37
C ALA A 467 14.88 -6.31 15.95
N ALA A 468 14.02 -6.01 14.96
CA ALA A 468 14.29 -6.37 13.57
C ALA A 468 15.53 -5.63 13.01
N LEU A 469 15.67 -4.34 13.30
CA LEU A 469 16.84 -3.55 12.90
C LEU A 469 18.12 -4.00 13.61
N ALA A 470 18.04 -4.42 14.87
CA ALA A 470 19.17 -5.00 15.59
C ALA A 470 19.66 -6.30 14.93
N VAL A 471 18.75 -7.22 14.60
CA VAL A 471 19.09 -8.46 13.87
C VAL A 471 19.61 -8.14 12.47
N LEU A 472 19.01 -7.17 11.78
CA LEU A 472 19.47 -6.74 10.46
C LEU A 472 20.84 -6.06 10.52
N GLY A 473 21.16 -5.31 11.57
CA GLY A 473 22.43 -4.60 11.75
C GLY A 473 23.59 -5.51 12.15
N TRP A 474 23.31 -6.70 12.68
CA TRP A 474 24.33 -7.62 13.15
C TRP A 474 25.22 -8.15 12.01
N SER A 475 26.49 -7.76 12.01
CA SER A 475 27.52 -8.30 11.12
C SER A 475 27.96 -9.69 11.60
N VAL A 476 27.70 -10.73 10.80
CA VAL A 476 28.16 -12.10 11.08
C VAL A 476 29.52 -12.31 10.38
N ASP A 477 30.63 -11.95 11.03
CA ASP A 477 31.98 -12.21 10.52
C ASP A 477 32.44 -13.63 10.90
N VAL A 478 32.22 -14.56 9.98
CA VAL A 478 32.58 -15.98 10.15
C VAL A 478 34.11 -16.16 10.19
N ALA A 479 34.87 -15.37 9.42
CA ALA A 479 36.32 -15.52 9.30
C ALA A 479 37.04 -15.03 10.57
N GLY A 480 36.60 -13.91 11.15
CA GLY A 480 37.10 -13.41 12.43
C GLY A 480 36.72 -14.28 13.63
N SER A 481 35.52 -14.91 13.60
CA SER A 481 35.04 -15.80 14.67
C SER A 481 35.86 -17.09 14.79
N LEU A 482 36.38 -17.62 13.67
CA LEU A 482 37.19 -18.84 13.64
C LEU A 482 38.54 -18.70 14.35
N VAL A 483 39.03 -17.47 14.54
CA VAL A 483 40.29 -17.18 15.24
C VAL A 483 40.10 -17.16 16.77
N ASN A 484 38.89 -16.87 17.25
CA ASN A 484 38.59 -16.65 18.68
C ASN A 484 37.75 -17.75 19.33
N ASP A 485 37.12 -18.65 18.57
CA ASP A 485 36.28 -19.72 19.12
C ASP A 485 37.10 -20.96 19.50
N THR A 486 36.91 -21.44 20.74
CA THR A 486 37.48 -22.70 21.24
C THR A 486 36.82 -23.88 20.54
N PHE A 487 37.61 -24.72 19.85
CA PHE A 487 37.14 -25.95 19.21
C PHE A 487 36.46 -26.88 20.23
N ALA A 488 35.18 -27.19 20.02
CA ALA A 488 34.48 -28.25 20.75
C ALA A 488 34.61 -29.57 19.96
N ILE A 489 35.23 -30.58 20.58
CA ILE A 489 35.33 -31.93 20.01
C ILE A 489 34.03 -32.67 20.39
N GLY A 490 33.28 -33.12 19.38
CA GLY A 490 32.09 -33.96 19.59
C GLY A 490 32.47 -35.33 20.20
N ALA A 491 31.50 -36.01 20.81
CA ALA A 491 31.70 -37.35 21.39
C ALA A 491 32.09 -38.42 20.35
N ASP A 492 31.92 -38.10 19.07
CA ASP A 492 32.32 -38.84 17.87
C ASP A 492 33.73 -38.48 17.36
N GLY A 493 34.44 -37.59 18.06
CA GLY A 493 35.77 -37.11 17.67
C GLY A 493 35.76 -36.13 16.49
N LEU A 494 34.58 -35.76 15.98
CA LEU A 494 34.45 -34.80 14.89
C LEU A 494 34.40 -33.37 15.47
N VAL A 495 35.20 -32.48 14.88
CA VAL A 495 35.22 -31.06 15.22
C VAL A 495 34.07 -30.38 14.46
N ALA A 496 32.91 -30.25 15.09
CA ALA A 496 31.81 -29.47 14.53
C ALA A 496 32.06 -27.98 14.80
N VAL A 497 32.68 -27.30 13.83
CA VAL A 497 32.87 -25.84 13.90
C VAL A 497 31.54 -25.16 13.55
N ARG A 498 30.70 -24.93 14.57
CA ARG A 498 29.62 -23.95 14.45
C ARG A 498 30.06 -22.70 15.20
N PRO A 499 30.50 -21.63 14.50
CA PRO A 499 30.96 -20.40 15.14
C PRO A 499 29.94 -19.92 16.16
N ARG A 500 30.37 -19.67 17.40
CA ARG A 500 29.48 -19.32 18.53
C ARG A 500 28.68 -18.06 18.22
N VAL A 501 29.25 -17.16 17.41
CA VAL A 501 28.62 -15.95 16.90
C VAL A 501 27.34 -16.23 16.11
N ILE A 502 27.31 -17.28 15.27
CA ILE A 502 26.11 -17.66 14.50
C ILE A 502 25.02 -18.21 15.45
N ALA A 503 25.42 -19.01 16.44
CA ALA A 503 24.48 -19.55 17.42
C ALA A 503 23.86 -18.43 18.27
N ASP A 504 24.68 -17.51 18.79
CA ASP A 504 24.23 -16.35 19.56
C ASP A 504 23.30 -15.45 18.75
N PHE A 505 23.65 -15.16 17.49
CA PHE A 505 22.82 -14.41 16.54
C PHE A 505 21.44 -15.05 16.35
N LEU A 506 21.41 -16.34 16.00
CA LEU A 506 20.15 -17.07 15.76
C LEU A 506 19.33 -17.20 17.05
N THR A 507 19.96 -17.39 18.20
CA THR A 507 19.27 -17.43 19.50
C THR A 507 18.63 -16.09 19.82
N VAL A 508 19.33 -14.97 19.66
CA VAL A 508 18.76 -13.64 19.90
C VAL A 508 17.62 -13.34 18.95
N ALA A 509 17.77 -13.65 17.65
CA ALA A 509 16.70 -13.48 16.67
C ALA A 509 15.46 -14.32 17.03
N LEU A 510 15.65 -15.60 17.36
CA LEU A 510 14.55 -16.49 17.73
C LEU A 510 13.86 -16.04 19.02
N VAL A 511 14.61 -15.76 20.09
CA VAL A 511 14.06 -15.33 21.39
C VAL A 511 13.32 -14.01 21.25
N SER A 512 13.87 -13.04 20.50
CA SER A 512 13.21 -11.76 20.24
C SER A 512 11.90 -11.96 19.46
N GLY A 513 11.93 -12.77 18.40
CA GLY A 513 10.73 -13.11 17.62
C GLY A 513 9.65 -13.79 18.45
N VAL A 514 10.00 -14.79 19.26
CA VAL A 514 9.04 -15.49 20.12
C VAL A 514 8.49 -14.55 21.20
N ALA A 515 9.33 -13.75 21.86
CA ALA A 515 8.90 -12.84 22.91
C ALA A 515 7.96 -11.75 22.38
N ILE A 516 8.33 -11.09 21.27
CA ILE A 516 7.49 -10.07 20.62
C ILE A 516 6.17 -10.69 20.14
N GLY A 517 6.22 -11.86 19.51
CA GLY A 517 5.02 -12.58 19.07
C GLY A 517 4.09 -12.94 20.22
N ALA A 518 4.63 -13.46 21.33
CA ALA A 518 3.87 -13.84 22.51
C ALA A 518 3.26 -12.63 23.24
N ILE A 519 4.03 -11.56 23.44
CA ILE A 519 3.53 -10.33 24.09
C ILE A 519 2.53 -9.61 23.19
N GLY A 520 2.79 -9.53 21.88
CA GLY A 520 1.85 -9.00 20.89
C GLY A 520 0.53 -9.76 20.88
N PHE A 521 0.57 -11.10 20.95
CA PHE A 521 -0.64 -11.91 21.04
C PHE A 521 -1.36 -11.74 22.37
N ALA A 522 -0.62 -11.67 23.49
CA ALA A 522 -1.19 -11.42 24.80
C ALA A 522 -1.91 -10.05 24.86
N GLY A 523 -1.32 -9.01 24.27
CA GLY A 523 -1.92 -7.69 24.13
C GLY A 523 -3.15 -7.70 23.21
N ALA A 524 -3.07 -8.38 22.07
CA ALA A 524 -4.20 -8.55 21.15
C ALA A 524 -5.38 -9.31 21.78
N ARG A 525 -5.12 -10.31 22.63
CA ARG A 525 -6.15 -11.09 23.34
C ARG A 525 -6.98 -10.28 24.33
N ARG A 526 -6.50 -9.10 24.74
CA ARG A 526 -7.22 -8.15 25.61
C ARG A 526 -8.24 -7.30 24.84
N ALA A 527 -8.47 -7.57 23.54
CA ALA A 527 -9.49 -6.93 22.73
C ALA A 527 -10.90 -7.11 23.34
N THR A 528 -11.27 -6.22 24.24
CA THR A 528 -12.65 -5.85 24.52
C THR A 528 -13.09 -4.81 23.48
N PRO A 529 -14.40 -4.63 23.22
CA PRO A 529 -14.88 -3.58 22.31
C PRO A 529 -14.37 -2.17 22.65
N GLN A 530 -13.97 -1.95 23.90
CA GLN A 530 -13.48 -0.67 24.42
C GLN A 530 -11.97 -0.47 24.23
N ALA A 531 -11.19 -1.49 23.82
CA ALA A 531 -9.72 -1.43 23.71
C ALA A 531 -9.19 -1.88 22.32
N ASP A 532 -10.03 -1.87 21.28
CA ASP A 532 -9.70 -2.42 19.96
C ASP A 532 -8.50 -1.71 19.28
N ARG A 533 -8.32 -0.40 19.50
CA ARG A 533 -7.17 0.31 18.91
C ARG A 533 -5.86 -0.17 19.49
N SER A 534 -5.78 -0.30 20.82
CA SER A 534 -4.58 -0.79 21.49
C SER A 534 -4.27 -2.25 21.11
N ALA A 535 -5.29 -3.10 21.05
CA ALA A 535 -5.15 -4.49 20.60
C ALA A 535 -4.64 -4.58 19.15
N GLY A 536 -5.08 -3.68 18.27
CA GLY A 536 -4.56 -3.57 16.90
C GLY A 536 -3.05 -3.28 16.83
N TRP A 537 -2.54 -2.38 17.67
CA TRP A 537 -1.09 -2.10 17.72
C TRP A 537 -0.26 -3.28 18.22
N PHE A 538 -0.75 -3.98 19.24
CA PHE A 538 -0.10 -5.21 19.73
C PHE A 538 -0.11 -6.33 18.72
N ALA A 539 -1.23 -6.53 18.02
CA ALA A 539 -1.33 -7.52 16.95
C ALA A 539 -0.39 -7.17 15.78
N ALA A 540 -0.31 -5.88 15.41
CA ALA A 540 0.63 -5.43 14.39
C ALA A 540 2.09 -5.72 14.80
N ALA A 541 2.48 -5.38 16.03
CA ALA A 541 3.82 -5.69 16.55
C ALA A 541 4.11 -7.20 16.59
N GLY A 542 3.15 -7.99 17.07
CA GLY A 542 3.25 -9.45 17.20
C GLY A 542 3.30 -10.20 15.87
N VAL A 543 2.95 -9.54 14.77
CA VAL A 543 3.07 -10.06 13.41
C VAL A 543 4.32 -9.51 12.72
N VAL A 544 4.42 -8.19 12.65
CA VAL A 544 5.48 -7.49 11.88
C VAL A 544 6.84 -7.78 12.48
N GLY A 545 6.97 -7.78 13.82
CA GLY A 545 8.24 -8.05 14.49
C GLY A 545 8.81 -9.42 14.14
N PRO A 546 8.11 -10.53 14.45
CA PRO A 546 8.63 -11.87 14.17
C PRO A 546 8.86 -12.12 12.67
N THR A 547 8.00 -11.59 11.78
CA THR A 547 8.21 -11.75 10.33
C THR A 547 9.45 -11.00 9.86
N LEU A 548 9.66 -9.74 10.27
CA LEU A 548 10.84 -8.97 9.88
C LEU A 548 12.13 -9.54 10.48
N ILE A 549 12.11 -9.97 11.75
CA ILE A 549 13.25 -10.63 12.39
C ILE A 549 13.63 -11.90 11.64
N LEU A 550 12.63 -12.71 11.24
CA LEU A 550 12.88 -13.93 10.47
C LEU A 550 13.49 -13.62 9.10
N VAL A 551 12.97 -12.62 8.38
CA VAL A 551 13.51 -12.21 7.07
C VAL A 551 14.91 -11.63 7.20
N ALA A 552 15.18 -10.82 8.23
CA ALA A 552 16.50 -10.29 8.52
C ALA A 552 17.50 -11.40 8.89
N ALA A 553 17.07 -12.37 9.70
CA ALA A 553 17.86 -13.53 10.06
C ALA A 553 18.19 -14.41 8.85
N TRP A 554 17.21 -14.65 7.96
CA TRP A 554 17.41 -15.35 6.70
C TRP A 554 18.40 -14.61 5.80
N LEU A 555 18.21 -13.31 5.58
CA LEU A 555 19.15 -12.48 4.81
C LEU A 555 20.59 -12.59 5.34
N ARG A 556 20.77 -12.43 6.65
CA ARG A 556 22.10 -12.43 7.27
C ARG A 556 22.74 -13.80 7.36
N ALA A 557 21.95 -14.87 7.52
CA ALA A 557 22.46 -16.22 7.65
C ALA A 557 22.72 -16.92 6.31
N SER A 558 21.89 -16.67 5.29
CA SER A 558 21.97 -17.36 3.99
C SER A 558 22.12 -16.45 2.77
N GLY A 559 22.20 -15.12 2.94
CA GLY A 559 22.41 -14.20 1.80
C GLY A 559 21.25 -14.17 0.80
N PHE A 560 20.02 -14.46 1.25
CA PHE A 560 18.84 -14.69 0.41
C PHE A 560 18.86 -15.97 -0.44
N GLU A 561 19.77 -16.90 -0.18
CA GLU A 561 19.69 -18.23 -0.76
C GLU A 561 18.54 -19.04 -0.15
N ARG A 562 18.01 -20.00 -0.93
CA ARG A 562 16.93 -20.89 -0.50
C ARG A 562 17.34 -21.68 0.74
N ASP A 563 16.52 -21.61 1.78
CA ASP A 563 16.74 -22.35 3.03
C ASP A 563 15.44 -22.95 3.56
N ILE A 564 15.36 -24.29 3.56
CA ILE A 564 14.16 -25.02 3.96
C ILE A 564 13.85 -24.82 5.46
N ALA A 565 14.86 -24.62 6.32
CA ALA A 565 14.65 -24.39 7.74
C ALA A 565 13.99 -23.04 8.01
N PHE A 566 14.48 -21.96 7.36
CA PHE A 566 13.85 -20.64 7.46
C PHE A 566 12.46 -20.61 6.81
N ALA A 567 12.25 -21.34 5.70
CA ALA A 567 10.93 -21.51 5.10
C ALA A 567 9.96 -22.23 6.06
N GLY A 568 10.44 -23.26 6.75
CA GLY A 568 9.68 -23.97 7.78
C GLY A 568 9.31 -23.08 8.97
N LEU A 569 10.24 -22.22 9.43
CA LEU A 569 9.97 -21.23 10.48
C LEU A 569 8.93 -20.18 10.03
N ALA A 570 9.01 -19.72 8.79
CA ALA A 570 8.02 -18.79 8.22
C ALA A 570 6.63 -19.45 8.12
N LEU A 571 6.57 -20.73 7.75
CA LEU A 571 5.33 -21.50 7.70
C LEU A 571 4.76 -21.72 9.12
N ALA A 572 5.61 -22.00 10.11
CA ALA A 572 5.20 -22.09 11.51
C ALA A 572 4.65 -20.74 12.01
N LEU A 573 5.29 -19.62 11.65
CA LEU A 573 4.80 -18.29 11.97
C LEU A 573 3.45 -17.97 11.30
N ALA A 574 3.25 -18.42 10.05
CA ALA A 574 1.99 -18.31 9.35
C ALA A 574 0.88 -19.11 10.06
N ALA A 575 1.18 -20.35 10.48
CA ALA A 575 0.27 -21.21 11.24
C ALA A 575 -0.08 -20.62 12.61
N LEU A 576 0.90 -20.08 13.34
CA LEU A 576 0.68 -19.39 14.62
C LEU A 576 -0.18 -18.14 14.44
N SER A 577 0.05 -17.36 13.38
CA SER A 577 -0.78 -16.18 13.06
C SER A 577 -2.20 -16.59 12.66
N ALA A 578 -2.37 -17.72 11.97
CA ALA A 578 -3.68 -18.25 11.60
C ALA A 578 -4.44 -18.74 12.83
N TYR A 579 -3.74 -19.42 13.75
CA TYR A 579 -4.28 -19.82 15.05
C TYR A 579 -4.68 -18.60 15.91
N ALA A 580 -3.85 -17.57 15.94
CA ALA A 580 -4.16 -16.30 16.60
C ALA A 580 -5.42 -15.66 16.00
N THR A 581 -5.54 -15.64 14.67
CA THR A 581 -6.74 -15.16 13.98
C THR A 581 -7.98 -15.97 14.40
N ALA A 582 -7.91 -17.30 14.34
CA ALA A 582 -9.04 -18.18 14.67
C ALA A 582 -9.49 -18.07 16.14
N THR A 583 -8.56 -17.81 17.06
CA THR A 583 -8.87 -17.63 18.49
C THR A 583 -9.46 -16.24 18.79
N LEU A 584 -8.96 -15.19 18.15
CA LEU A 584 -9.45 -13.82 18.33
C LEU A 584 -10.83 -13.61 17.71
N VAL A 585 -11.11 -14.21 16.55
CA VAL A 585 -12.43 -14.16 15.89
C VAL A 585 -13.57 -14.64 16.80
N ARG A 586 -13.31 -15.64 17.65
CA ARG A 586 -14.34 -16.16 18.58
C ARG A 586 -14.75 -15.17 19.68
N ARG A 587 -13.98 -14.11 19.89
CA ARG A 587 -14.21 -13.09 20.92
C ARG A 587 -14.75 -11.78 20.34
N GLU A 588 -14.86 -11.70 19.02
CA GLU A 588 -15.24 -10.51 18.29
C GLU A 588 -16.76 -10.30 18.34
N SER A 589 -17.19 -9.04 18.49
CA SER A 589 -18.60 -8.68 18.38
C SER A 589 -19.02 -8.63 16.90
N PRO A 590 -20.21 -9.13 16.52
CA PRO A 590 -20.70 -9.06 15.14
C PRO A 590 -20.73 -7.65 14.54
N ASP A 591 -20.94 -6.63 15.38
CA ASP A 591 -21.16 -5.25 14.94
C ASP A 591 -19.86 -4.43 14.78
N ALA A 592 -18.73 -4.92 15.29
CA ALA A 592 -17.47 -4.17 15.31
C ALA A 592 -16.27 -5.09 14.97
N PRO A 593 -15.82 -5.13 13.71
CA PRO A 593 -14.72 -6.00 13.32
C PRO A 593 -13.40 -5.55 13.97
N SER A 594 -12.69 -6.48 14.60
CA SER A 594 -11.51 -6.18 15.38
C SER A 594 -10.27 -5.94 14.51
N ARG A 595 -9.54 -4.86 14.82
CA ARG A 595 -8.25 -4.55 14.18
C ARG A 595 -7.19 -5.61 14.44
N ALA A 596 -7.24 -6.26 15.60
CA ALA A 596 -6.29 -7.31 15.96
C ALA A 596 -6.47 -8.56 15.09
N VAL A 597 -7.72 -8.97 14.84
CA VAL A 597 -8.06 -10.06 13.91
C VAL A 597 -7.54 -9.74 12.51
N ALA A 598 -7.75 -8.50 12.04
CA ALA A 598 -7.27 -8.06 10.74
C ALA A 598 -5.74 -8.13 10.63
N ALA A 599 -5.02 -7.66 11.65
CA ALA A 599 -3.55 -7.68 11.68
C ALA A 599 -2.98 -9.11 11.63
N TYR A 600 -3.53 -10.05 12.42
CA TYR A 600 -3.08 -11.44 12.37
C TYR A 600 -3.45 -12.16 11.07
N ALA A 601 -4.60 -11.86 10.48
CA ALA A 601 -4.97 -12.41 9.16
C ALA A 601 -4.01 -11.93 8.06
N VAL A 602 -3.67 -10.65 8.06
CA VAL A 602 -2.62 -10.08 7.18
C VAL A 602 -1.26 -10.73 7.47
N GLY A 603 -0.95 -10.94 8.75
CA GLY A 603 0.26 -11.60 9.20
C GLY A 603 0.43 -13.03 8.71
N THR A 604 -0.64 -13.82 8.72
CA THR A 604 -0.65 -15.17 8.14
C THR A 604 -0.26 -15.12 6.67
N LEU A 605 -0.84 -14.19 5.91
CA LEU A 605 -0.58 -14.06 4.48
C LEU A 605 0.86 -13.58 4.21
N ALA A 606 1.36 -12.64 5.01
CA ALA A 606 2.73 -12.14 4.91
C ALA A 606 3.77 -13.24 5.26
N ALA A 607 3.57 -13.97 6.35
CA ALA A 607 4.45 -15.06 6.76
C ALA A 607 4.39 -16.25 5.79
N LEU A 608 3.22 -16.54 5.21
CA LEU A 608 3.09 -17.52 4.13
C LEU A 608 3.84 -17.07 2.87
N GLY A 609 3.69 -15.79 2.48
CA GLY A 609 4.46 -15.21 1.38
C GLY A 609 5.97 -15.29 1.61
N ALA A 610 6.44 -15.03 2.84
CA ALA A 610 7.83 -15.21 3.23
C ALA A 610 8.27 -16.67 3.15
N ALA A 611 7.44 -17.63 3.62
CA ALA A 611 7.75 -19.06 3.53
C ALA A 611 7.94 -19.52 2.07
N LEU A 612 7.08 -19.04 1.17
CA LEU A 612 7.16 -19.32 -0.26
C LEU A 612 8.40 -18.64 -0.88
N ALA A 613 8.70 -17.40 -0.48
CA ALA A 613 9.89 -16.66 -0.91
C ALA A 613 11.21 -17.32 -0.50
N ILE A 614 11.26 -17.86 0.70
CA ILE A 614 12.46 -18.50 1.25
C ILE A 614 12.61 -19.93 0.73
N GLY A 615 11.50 -20.65 0.57
CA GLY A 615 11.50 -22.10 0.31
C GLY A 615 11.49 -22.50 -1.16
N LEU A 616 11.14 -21.58 -2.08
CA LEU A 616 10.99 -21.89 -3.51
C LEU A 616 12.02 -21.13 -4.35
N ASP A 617 12.66 -21.86 -5.26
CA ASP A 617 13.62 -21.30 -6.23
C ASP A 617 12.94 -20.97 -7.58
N ARG A 618 13.54 -20.02 -8.32
CA ARG A 618 13.23 -19.69 -9.74
C ARG A 618 11.76 -19.32 -9.98
N GLY A 619 11.15 -19.84 -11.05
CA GLY A 619 9.81 -19.47 -11.54
C GLY A 619 8.66 -19.88 -10.65
N VAL A 620 8.85 -20.90 -9.82
CA VAL A 620 7.83 -21.37 -8.88
C VAL A 620 7.54 -20.30 -7.83
N LEU A 621 8.53 -19.48 -7.48
CA LEU A 621 8.35 -18.36 -6.56
C LEU A 621 7.34 -17.34 -7.08
N THR A 622 7.51 -16.89 -8.32
CA THR A 622 6.62 -15.88 -8.93
C THR A 622 5.17 -16.37 -8.98
N VAL A 623 4.98 -17.65 -9.32
CA VAL A 623 3.68 -18.31 -9.33
C VAL A 623 3.10 -18.39 -7.91
N ALA A 624 3.92 -18.78 -6.93
CA ALA A 624 3.50 -18.91 -5.55
C ALA A 624 3.07 -17.55 -4.95
N LEU A 625 3.84 -16.48 -5.20
CA LEU A 625 3.48 -15.11 -4.80
C LEU A 625 2.20 -14.63 -5.51
N ALA A 626 2.02 -14.96 -6.78
CA ALA A 626 0.79 -14.63 -7.51
C ALA A 626 -0.44 -15.31 -6.89
N LEU A 627 -0.31 -16.56 -6.41
CA LEU A 627 -1.36 -17.32 -5.74
C LEU A 627 -1.75 -16.76 -4.35
N VAL A 628 -0.89 -15.93 -3.74
CA VAL A 628 -1.27 -15.21 -2.51
C VAL A 628 -2.42 -14.22 -2.78
N VAL A 629 -2.47 -13.61 -3.97
CA VAL A 629 -3.50 -12.62 -4.32
C VAL A 629 -4.94 -13.18 -4.35
N PRO A 630 -5.24 -14.31 -5.05
CA PRO A 630 -6.55 -14.93 -4.96
C PRO A 630 -6.85 -15.49 -3.55
N ALA A 631 -5.85 -15.90 -2.78
CA ALA A 631 -6.04 -16.29 -1.38
C ALA A 631 -6.50 -15.10 -0.53
N ILE A 632 -5.86 -13.93 -0.67
CA ILE A 632 -6.29 -12.68 -0.03
C ILE A 632 -7.75 -12.34 -0.40
N ALA A 633 -8.09 -12.42 -1.68
CA ALA A 633 -9.44 -12.17 -2.15
C ALA A 633 -10.46 -13.16 -1.56
N ARG A 634 -10.10 -14.44 -1.43
CA ARG A 634 -10.94 -15.45 -0.79
C ARG A 634 -11.16 -15.16 0.69
N VAL A 635 -10.11 -14.77 1.42
CA VAL A 635 -10.22 -14.36 2.83
C VAL A 635 -11.13 -13.13 2.95
N TRP A 636 -11.02 -12.17 2.04
CA TRP A 636 -11.88 -11.00 2.01
C TRP A 636 -13.37 -11.31 1.79
N LEU A 637 -13.69 -12.32 0.97
CA LEU A 637 -15.08 -12.78 0.80
C LEU A 637 -15.67 -13.36 2.09
N LEU A 638 -14.84 -14.02 2.89
CA LEU A 638 -15.25 -14.57 4.18
C LEU A 638 -15.35 -13.46 5.23
N ARG A 639 -14.45 -12.47 5.15
CA ARG A 639 -14.29 -11.38 6.10
C ARG A 639 -13.85 -10.10 5.39
N PRO A 640 -14.74 -9.12 5.13
CA PRO A 640 -14.44 -7.95 4.31
C PRO A 640 -13.58 -6.90 5.04
N ILE A 641 -12.35 -7.27 5.40
CA ILE A 641 -11.37 -6.39 6.06
C ILE A 641 -10.86 -5.37 5.02
N PRO A 642 -10.96 -4.05 5.28
CA PRO A 642 -10.58 -3.02 4.30
C PRO A 642 -9.13 -3.13 3.80
N VAL A 643 -8.19 -3.51 4.66
CA VAL A 643 -6.74 -3.59 4.38
C VAL A 643 -6.37 -4.71 3.41
N LEU A 644 -7.21 -5.75 3.24
CA LEU A 644 -6.89 -6.87 2.35
C LEU A 644 -6.86 -6.48 0.87
N ARG A 645 -7.65 -5.49 0.46
CA ARG A 645 -7.69 -5.00 -0.93
C ARG A 645 -6.38 -4.30 -1.35
N PRO A 646 -5.87 -3.28 -0.61
CA PRO A 646 -4.57 -2.70 -0.91
C PRO A 646 -3.44 -3.73 -0.78
N LEU A 647 -3.51 -4.68 0.16
CA LEU A 647 -2.51 -5.74 0.27
C LEU A 647 -2.49 -6.64 -0.98
N ALA A 648 -3.66 -7.04 -1.50
CA ALA A 648 -3.77 -7.81 -2.73
C ALA A 648 -3.19 -7.05 -3.94
N ALA A 649 -3.45 -5.74 -4.03
CA ALA A 649 -2.89 -4.88 -5.07
C ALA A 649 -1.37 -4.73 -4.95
N LEU A 650 -0.85 -4.53 -3.73
CA LEU A 650 0.59 -4.47 -3.45
C LEU A 650 1.29 -5.77 -3.85
N MET A 651 0.73 -6.92 -3.47
CA MET A 651 1.27 -8.23 -3.85
C MET A 651 1.26 -8.44 -5.38
N ALA A 652 0.20 -8.03 -6.06
CA ALA A 652 0.16 -8.06 -7.53
C ALA A 652 1.26 -7.18 -8.17
N LEU A 653 1.52 -6.00 -7.59
CA LEU A 653 2.61 -5.12 -8.03
C LEU A 653 4.00 -5.68 -7.73
N ILE A 654 4.21 -6.34 -6.59
CA ILE A 654 5.48 -7.03 -6.27
C ILE A 654 5.74 -8.13 -7.30
N VAL A 655 4.72 -8.91 -7.64
CA VAL A 655 4.81 -9.94 -8.68
C VAL A 655 5.13 -9.31 -10.04
N LEU A 656 4.48 -8.21 -10.42
CA LEU A 656 4.79 -7.48 -11.65
C LEU A 656 6.23 -6.95 -11.66
N ALA A 657 6.70 -6.35 -10.56
CA ALA A 657 8.06 -5.84 -10.43
C ALA A 657 9.10 -6.96 -10.55
N ARG A 658 8.81 -8.14 -9.98
CA ARG A 658 9.66 -9.32 -10.10
C ARG A 658 9.80 -9.78 -11.55
N VAL A 659 8.70 -9.80 -12.30
CA VAL A 659 8.68 -10.17 -13.72
C VAL A 659 9.37 -9.14 -14.60
N LEU A 660 9.25 -7.84 -14.28
CA LEU A 660 9.99 -6.79 -14.98
C LEU A 660 11.50 -6.93 -14.78
N TRP A 661 11.93 -7.40 -13.60
CA TRP A 661 13.35 -7.62 -13.31
C TRP A 661 13.91 -8.87 -14.01
N ASP A 662 13.18 -10.00 -13.98
CA ASP A 662 13.54 -11.22 -14.72
C ASP A 662 12.31 -11.83 -15.41
N PRO A 663 12.08 -11.50 -16.70
CA PRO A 663 10.92 -11.98 -17.45
C PRO A 663 11.00 -13.46 -17.81
N ARG A 664 12.14 -14.14 -17.62
CA ARG A 664 12.20 -15.57 -17.95
C ARG A 664 11.23 -16.37 -17.10
N ILE A 665 11.04 -15.98 -15.83
CA ILE A 665 10.26 -16.66 -14.77
C ILE A 665 10.67 -18.14 -14.63
N VAL A 666 10.41 -18.94 -15.64
CA VAL A 666 10.68 -20.35 -15.90
C VAL A 666 12.12 -20.85 -15.68
N GLY A 667 13.14 -19.97 -15.72
CA GLY A 667 14.55 -20.39 -15.77
C GLY A 667 14.99 -20.87 -17.16
N ASP A 668 16.07 -21.65 -17.25
CA ASP A 668 16.74 -21.94 -18.53
C ASP A 668 16.17 -23.13 -19.32
N THR A 669 15.27 -23.93 -18.72
CA THR A 669 14.70 -25.13 -19.36
C THR A 669 13.22 -24.91 -19.71
N LEU A 670 12.95 -24.18 -20.81
CA LEU A 670 11.63 -24.21 -21.43
C LEU A 670 11.49 -25.53 -22.19
N GLY A 671 10.50 -26.35 -21.82
CA GLY A 671 10.17 -27.55 -22.61
C GLY A 671 9.80 -27.16 -24.06
N THR A 672 9.97 -28.08 -25.00
CA THR A 672 9.68 -27.84 -26.43
C THR A 672 8.21 -28.00 -26.79
N THR A 673 7.38 -28.48 -25.86
CA THR A 673 5.94 -28.65 -26.06
C THR A 673 5.22 -27.30 -26.13
N PRO A 674 4.58 -26.93 -27.25
CA PRO A 674 3.81 -25.69 -27.33
C PRO A 674 2.65 -25.70 -26.32
N ILE A 675 2.32 -24.54 -25.75
CA ILE A 675 1.23 -24.33 -24.76
C ILE A 675 1.48 -25.01 -23.41
N PHE A 676 1.73 -26.32 -23.38
CA PHE A 676 1.99 -27.06 -22.15
C PHE A 676 3.47 -26.97 -21.79
N ASN A 677 3.91 -25.75 -21.51
CA ASN A 677 5.26 -25.44 -21.05
C ASN A 677 5.19 -24.51 -19.83
N TRP A 678 6.36 -24.20 -19.27
CA TRP A 678 6.47 -23.37 -18.07
C TRP A 678 6.00 -21.91 -18.24
N ILE A 679 5.87 -21.38 -19.46
CA ILE A 679 5.26 -20.06 -19.71
C ILE A 679 3.80 -20.09 -19.28
N LEU A 680 3.04 -21.12 -19.67
CA LEU A 680 1.65 -21.29 -19.25
C LEU A 680 1.51 -21.37 -17.72
N TYR A 681 2.41 -22.09 -17.04
CA TYR A 681 2.39 -22.13 -15.56
C TYR A 681 2.82 -20.79 -14.95
N GLY A 682 3.90 -20.19 -15.46
CA GLY A 682 4.53 -18.98 -14.97
C GLY A 682 3.69 -17.72 -15.14
N TYR A 683 2.91 -17.63 -16.22
CA TYR A 683 2.08 -16.47 -16.54
C TYR A 683 0.58 -16.78 -16.46
N GLY A 684 0.14 -17.97 -16.88
CA GLY A 684 -1.28 -18.35 -16.88
C GLY A 684 -1.88 -18.50 -15.49
N ILE A 685 -1.16 -19.09 -14.53
CA ILE A 685 -1.63 -19.16 -13.14
C ILE A 685 -1.82 -17.76 -12.55
N PRO A 686 -0.86 -16.81 -12.67
CA PRO A 686 -1.09 -15.42 -12.28
C PRO A 686 -2.29 -14.76 -12.96
N VAL A 687 -2.51 -14.94 -14.27
CA VAL A 687 -3.69 -14.39 -14.96
C VAL A 687 -4.99 -14.87 -14.30
N ILE A 688 -5.10 -16.17 -14.04
CA ILE A 688 -6.29 -16.74 -13.38
C ILE A 688 -6.42 -16.22 -11.95
N GLY A 689 -5.31 -16.16 -11.20
CA GLY A 689 -5.29 -15.70 -9.82
C GLY A 689 -5.69 -14.23 -9.66
N PHE A 690 -5.08 -13.35 -10.44
CA PHE A 690 -5.41 -11.92 -10.44
C PHE A 690 -6.81 -11.66 -10.99
N GLY A 691 -7.23 -12.36 -12.05
CA GLY A 691 -8.58 -12.29 -12.58
C GLY A 691 -9.65 -12.70 -11.57
N TYR A 692 -9.40 -13.78 -10.81
CA TYR A 692 -10.27 -14.20 -9.71
C TYR A 692 -10.36 -13.15 -8.59
N ALA A 693 -9.23 -12.54 -8.22
CA ALA A 693 -9.19 -11.50 -7.21
C ALA A 693 -9.93 -10.23 -7.66
N ALA A 694 -9.70 -9.76 -8.88
CA ALA A 694 -10.41 -8.63 -9.47
C ALA A 694 -11.93 -8.89 -9.55
N TRP A 695 -12.34 -10.10 -9.98
CA TRP A 695 -13.74 -10.50 -10.01
C TRP A 695 -14.36 -10.54 -8.62
N THR A 696 -13.60 -10.96 -7.61
CA THR A 696 -14.05 -11.01 -6.23
C THR A 696 -14.30 -9.62 -5.66
N PHE A 697 -13.38 -8.68 -5.90
CA PHE A 697 -13.50 -7.29 -5.43
C PHE A 697 -14.50 -6.44 -6.23
N ARG A 698 -15.17 -7.00 -7.24
CA ARG A 698 -16.19 -6.28 -8.01
C ARG A 698 -17.48 -5.98 -7.22
N SER A 699 -17.72 -6.69 -6.12
CA SER A 699 -18.90 -6.45 -5.27
C SER A 699 -18.80 -5.14 -4.48
N THR A 700 -17.62 -4.52 -4.47
CA THR A 700 -17.38 -3.18 -3.92
C THR A 700 -17.32 -2.14 -5.04
N ARG A 701 -17.54 -0.87 -4.68
CA ARG A 701 -17.42 0.28 -5.60
C ARG A 701 -16.05 0.25 -6.29
N ALA A 702 -16.00 0.68 -7.55
CA ALA A 702 -14.76 0.79 -8.31
C ALA A 702 -13.78 1.69 -7.55
N ASP A 703 -12.58 1.18 -7.30
CA ASP A 703 -11.51 1.87 -6.59
C ASP A 703 -10.15 1.54 -7.18
N LEU A 704 -9.13 2.28 -6.73
CA LEU A 704 -7.75 2.14 -7.19
C LEU A 704 -7.24 0.70 -7.07
N TRP A 705 -7.52 0.03 -5.95
CA TRP A 705 -6.97 -1.30 -5.64
C TRP A 705 -7.49 -2.38 -6.59
N ARG A 706 -8.79 -2.37 -6.88
CA ARG A 706 -9.36 -3.25 -7.90
C ARG A 706 -8.75 -2.94 -9.27
N GLY A 707 -8.61 -1.65 -9.62
CA GLY A 707 -8.04 -1.23 -10.89
C GLY A 707 -6.59 -1.71 -11.10
N ILE A 708 -5.75 -1.68 -10.06
CA ILE A 708 -4.38 -2.21 -10.12
C ILE A 708 -4.39 -3.70 -10.45
N ILE A 709 -5.23 -4.49 -9.76
CA ILE A 709 -5.29 -5.95 -9.99
C ILE A 709 -5.80 -6.26 -11.40
N GLU A 710 -6.80 -5.52 -11.88
CA GLU A 710 -7.30 -5.64 -13.27
C GLU A 710 -6.19 -5.31 -14.28
N ALA A 711 -5.40 -4.25 -14.05
CA ALA A 711 -4.29 -3.88 -14.93
C ALA A 711 -3.20 -4.95 -14.95
N VAL A 712 -2.78 -5.46 -13.79
CA VAL A 712 -1.79 -6.54 -13.69
C VAL A 712 -2.31 -7.81 -14.39
N THR A 713 -3.61 -8.13 -14.24
CA THR A 713 -4.23 -9.26 -14.96
C THR A 713 -4.06 -9.13 -16.48
N LEU A 714 -4.32 -7.94 -17.02
CA LEU A 714 -4.18 -7.68 -18.46
C LEU A 714 -2.73 -7.74 -18.92
N VAL A 715 -1.79 -7.18 -18.15
CA VAL A 715 -0.36 -7.24 -18.46
C VAL A 715 0.10 -8.70 -18.53
N PHE A 716 -0.22 -9.52 -17.53
CA PHE A 716 0.13 -10.94 -17.53
C PHE A 716 -0.55 -11.72 -18.67
N ALA A 717 -1.78 -11.37 -19.04
CA ALA A 717 -2.46 -11.99 -20.18
C ALA A 717 -1.78 -11.66 -21.52
N GLY A 718 -1.32 -10.41 -21.68
CA GLY A 718 -0.54 -9.99 -22.83
C GLY A 718 0.83 -10.67 -22.90
N LEU A 719 1.55 -10.74 -21.78
CA LEU A 719 2.86 -11.39 -21.69
C LEU A 719 2.76 -12.90 -21.94
N LEU A 720 1.76 -13.57 -21.37
CA LEU A 720 1.48 -14.99 -21.63
C LEU A 720 1.35 -15.25 -23.13
N ALA A 721 0.47 -14.49 -23.79
CA ALA A 721 0.19 -14.71 -25.20
C ALA A 721 1.41 -14.35 -26.08
N LEU A 722 2.14 -13.27 -25.76
CA LEU A 722 3.36 -12.90 -26.47
C LEU A 722 4.44 -13.98 -26.37
N PHE A 723 4.72 -14.46 -25.15
CA PHE A 723 5.77 -15.46 -24.95
C PHE A 723 5.40 -16.83 -25.51
N GLU A 724 4.12 -17.22 -25.48
CA GLU A 724 3.67 -18.45 -26.16
C GLU A 724 3.79 -18.35 -27.69
N ILE A 725 3.50 -17.19 -28.28
CA ILE A 725 3.74 -16.95 -29.72
C ILE A 725 5.24 -17.06 -30.02
N ARG A 726 6.09 -16.41 -29.23
CA ARG A 726 7.54 -16.47 -29.42
C ARG A 726 8.10 -17.87 -29.23
N HIS A 727 7.61 -18.62 -28.25
CA HIS A 727 7.97 -20.02 -28.03
C HIS A 727 7.63 -20.89 -29.23
N LEU A 728 6.42 -20.71 -29.77
CA LEU A 728 5.96 -21.44 -30.95
C LEU A 728 6.82 -21.15 -32.19
N VAL A 729 7.09 -19.86 -32.47
CA VAL A 729 7.84 -19.44 -33.66
C VAL A 729 9.31 -19.86 -33.58
N HIS A 730 9.93 -19.77 -32.39
CA HIS A 730 11.37 -20.02 -32.21
C HIS A 730 11.71 -21.45 -31.76
N GLY A 731 10.72 -22.35 -31.61
CA GLY A 731 10.95 -23.76 -31.28
C GLY A 731 11.32 -24.07 -29.83
N GLY A 732 11.25 -23.08 -28.93
CA GLY A 732 11.23 -23.28 -27.48
C GLY A 732 12.49 -23.82 -26.80
N LEU A 733 13.64 -23.89 -27.49
CA LEU A 733 14.85 -24.55 -26.96
C LEU A 733 15.67 -23.69 -25.98
N ASP A 734 15.55 -22.36 -26.02
CA ASP A 734 16.31 -21.43 -25.17
C ASP A 734 15.42 -20.29 -24.65
N SER A 735 15.33 -20.17 -23.32
CA SER A 735 14.49 -19.18 -22.64
C SER A 735 14.93 -17.74 -22.90
N ALA A 736 16.24 -17.50 -23.03
CA ALA A 736 16.78 -16.18 -23.32
C ALA A 736 16.41 -15.77 -24.75
N TYR A 737 16.44 -16.70 -25.71
CA TYR A 737 15.99 -16.44 -27.07
C TYR A 737 14.48 -16.19 -27.14
N VAL A 738 13.64 -16.98 -26.47
CA VAL A 738 12.17 -16.75 -26.49
C VAL A 738 11.80 -15.39 -25.91
N VAL A 739 12.53 -14.89 -24.91
CA VAL A 739 12.23 -13.59 -24.27
C VAL A 739 12.88 -12.42 -25.01
N PHE A 740 14.14 -12.55 -25.43
CA PHE A 740 14.96 -11.43 -25.91
C PHE A 740 15.39 -11.54 -27.39
N SER A 741 14.85 -12.49 -28.17
CA SER A 741 15.20 -12.62 -29.60
C SER A 741 14.93 -11.30 -30.35
N PRO A 742 15.95 -10.74 -31.04
CA PRO A 742 15.78 -9.59 -31.92
C PRO A 742 15.30 -9.99 -33.33
N LYS A 743 15.20 -11.29 -33.62
CA LYS A 743 14.78 -11.79 -34.94
C LYS A 743 13.27 -12.00 -34.96
N GLY A 744 12.52 -11.01 -35.44
CA GLY A 744 11.12 -11.16 -35.79
C GLY A 744 10.95 -11.67 -37.22
N GLY A 745 9.85 -12.37 -37.48
CA GLY A 745 9.39 -12.76 -38.82
C GLY A 745 7.95 -12.31 -39.06
N LEU A 746 7.49 -12.38 -40.31
CA LEU A 746 6.11 -12.01 -40.67
C LEU A 746 5.06 -12.81 -39.87
N ASP A 747 5.36 -14.08 -39.60
CA ASP A 747 4.54 -14.98 -38.79
C ASP A 747 4.43 -14.49 -37.33
N GLU A 748 5.53 -14.11 -36.69
CA GLU A 748 5.50 -13.50 -35.35
C GLU A 748 4.71 -12.18 -35.36
N ALA A 749 5.03 -11.27 -36.28
CA ALA A 749 4.37 -9.96 -36.38
C ALA A 749 2.85 -10.10 -36.60
N GLY A 750 2.44 -11.05 -37.44
CA GLY A 750 1.04 -11.37 -37.72
C GLY A 750 0.30 -11.98 -36.54
N LEU A 751 0.94 -12.93 -35.83
CA LEU A 751 0.36 -13.56 -34.65
C LEU A 751 0.25 -12.56 -33.49
N VAL A 752 1.25 -11.70 -33.28
CA VAL A 752 1.22 -10.61 -32.28
C VAL A 752 0.14 -9.59 -32.62
N ALA A 753 -0.02 -9.22 -33.90
CA ALA A 753 -1.12 -8.37 -34.35
C ALA A 753 -2.49 -9.00 -34.05
N THR A 754 -2.66 -10.28 -34.40
CA THR A 754 -3.89 -11.03 -34.16
C THR A 754 -4.20 -11.09 -32.66
N MET A 755 -3.22 -11.42 -31.84
CA MET A 755 -3.30 -11.41 -30.38
C MET A 755 -3.73 -10.05 -29.85
N GLY A 756 -3.09 -8.95 -30.29
CA GLY A 756 -3.43 -7.59 -29.86
C GLY A 756 -4.90 -7.24 -30.13
N PHE A 757 -5.40 -7.57 -31.32
CA PHE A 757 -6.81 -7.33 -31.64
C PHE A 757 -7.77 -8.24 -30.86
N LEU A 758 -7.43 -9.51 -30.63
CA LEU A 758 -8.25 -10.43 -29.82
C LEU A 758 -8.28 -10.04 -28.33
N LEU A 759 -7.15 -9.64 -27.75
CA LEU A 759 -7.08 -9.11 -26.39
C LEU A 759 -7.82 -7.77 -26.27
N SER A 760 -7.76 -6.92 -27.30
CA SER A 760 -8.61 -5.73 -27.39
C SER A 760 -10.10 -6.09 -27.35
N ALA A 761 -10.53 -7.02 -28.19
CA ALA A 761 -11.92 -7.51 -28.21
C ALA A 761 -12.35 -8.08 -26.84
N GLY A 762 -11.52 -8.92 -26.22
CA GLY A 762 -11.78 -9.49 -24.89
C GLY A 762 -11.88 -8.43 -23.80
N ALA A 763 -10.96 -7.47 -23.79
CA ALA A 763 -10.95 -6.36 -22.84
C ALA A 763 -12.15 -5.42 -23.03
N GLN A 764 -12.64 -5.23 -24.25
CA GLN A 764 -13.90 -4.49 -24.49
C GLN A 764 -15.12 -5.23 -23.92
N ILE A 765 -15.21 -6.55 -24.12
CA ILE A 765 -16.28 -7.37 -23.55
C ILE A 765 -16.22 -7.30 -22.02
N ALA A 766 -15.04 -7.44 -21.43
CA ALA A 766 -14.82 -7.37 -19.99
C ALA A 766 -15.16 -5.98 -19.44
N GLY A 767 -14.68 -4.90 -20.06
CA GLY A 767 -14.98 -3.52 -19.67
C GLY A 767 -16.48 -3.22 -19.65
N ARG A 768 -17.22 -3.71 -20.66
CA ARG A 768 -18.68 -3.59 -20.70
C ARG A 768 -19.39 -4.41 -19.62
N ARG A 769 -18.94 -5.65 -19.36
CA ARG A 769 -19.60 -6.55 -18.40
C ARG A 769 -19.28 -6.21 -16.94
N LEU A 770 -18.12 -5.60 -16.69
CA LEU A 770 -17.59 -5.34 -15.35
C LEU A 770 -17.61 -3.87 -14.95
N ASP A 771 -18.04 -3.00 -15.88
CA ASP A 771 -18.07 -1.54 -15.73
C ASP A 771 -16.73 -0.99 -15.20
N SER A 772 -15.65 -1.28 -15.93
CA SER A 772 -14.29 -0.91 -15.52
C SER A 772 -13.55 -0.11 -16.59
N ALA A 773 -13.04 1.05 -16.16
CA ALA A 773 -12.20 1.92 -16.96
C ALA A 773 -10.86 1.28 -17.33
N VAL A 774 -10.33 0.36 -16.50
CA VAL A 774 -9.04 -0.29 -16.73
C VAL A 774 -9.10 -1.24 -17.91
N TYR A 775 -10.13 -2.08 -18.00
CA TYR A 775 -10.35 -2.92 -19.17
C TYR A 775 -10.61 -2.10 -20.44
N THR A 776 -11.26 -0.94 -20.30
CA THR A 776 -11.44 0.00 -21.40
C THR A 776 -10.10 0.60 -21.84
N ALA A 777 -9.25 1.06 -20.92
CA ALA A 777 -7.91 1.53 -21.25
C ALA A 777 -7.04 0.42 -21.88
N GLY A 778 -7.07 -0.79 -21.31
CA GLY A 778 -6.32 -1.94 -21.79
C GLY A 778 -6.70 -2.34 -23.22
N ALA A 779 -7.98 -2.30 -23.59
CA ALA A 779 -8.40 -2.51 -24.96
C ALA A 779 -7.80 -1.48 -25.96
N SER A 780 -7.60 -0.23 -25.53
CA SER A 780 -6.91 0.76 -26.36
C SER A 780 -5.43 0.40 -26.52
N VAL A 781 -4.75 0.03 -25.43
CA VAL A 781 -3.34 -0.38 -25.44
C VAL A 781 -3.12 -1.58 -26.36
N PHE A 782 -3.93 -2.64 -26.23
CA PHE A 782 -3.82 -3.81 -27.10
C PHE A 782 -4.15 -3.51 -28.56
N THR A 783 -5.05 -2.56 -28.83
CA THR A 783 -5.32 -2.09 -30.20
C THR A 783 -4.11 -1.38 -30.80
N VAL A 784 -3.42 -0.55 -30.02
CA VAL A 784 -2.21 0.15 -30.47
C VAL A 784 -1.09 -0.85 -30.73
N ILE A 785 -0.85 -1.80 -29.82
CA ILE A 785 0.15 -2.87 -30.01
C ILE A 785 -0.18 -3.70 -31.25
N GLY A 786 -1.43 -4.16 -31.38
CA GLY A 786 -1.87 -4.94 -32.52
C GLY A 786 -1.75 -4.19 -33.86
N ALA A 787 -2.14 -2.92 -33.88
CA ALA A 787 -2.04 -2.08 -35.07
C ALA A 787 -0.59 -1.73 -35.44
N PHE A 788 0.28 -1.48 -34.46
CA PHE A 788 1.70 -1.28 -34.70
C PHE A 788 2.33 -2.53 -35.32
N SER A 789 2.09 -3.70 -34.72
CA SER A 789 2.55 -4.99 -35.23
C SER A 789 2.02 -5.30 -36.64
N ALA A 790 0.76 -4.93 -36.92
CA ALA A 790 0.17 -5.21 -38.23
C ALA A 790 0.60 -4.22 -39.33
N LEU A 791 0.57 -2.92 -39.03
CA LEU A 791 0.74 -1.87 -40.04
C LEU A 791 2.18 -1.40 -40.20
N ILE A 792 2.99 -1.46 -39.15
CA ILE A 792 4.40 -1.07 -39.21
C ILE A 792 5.25 -2.32 -39.39
N ASP A 793 5.14 -3.28 -38.47
CA ASP A 793 6.01 -4.44 -38.49
C ASP A 793 5.69 -5.36 -39.70
N ALA A 794 4.50 -5.94 -39.77
CA ALA A 794 4.15 -6.86 -40.87
C ALA A 794 4.12 -6.19 -42.26
N CYS A 795 3.52 -5.00 -42.41
CA CYS A 795 3.36 -4.36 -43.72
C CYS A 795 4.60 -3.61 -44.24
N LEU A 796 5.46 -3.05 -43.37
CA LEU A 796 6.58 -2.19 -43.78
C LEU A 796 7.96 -2.76 -43.46
N ILE A 797 8.11 -3.51 -42.36
CA ILE A 797 9.42 -4.05 -41.93
C ILE A 797 9.58 -5.49 -42.43
N GLU A 798 8.67 -6.37 -42.04
CA GLU A 798 8.70 -7.81 -42.30
C GLU A 798 7.94 -8.23 -43.56
N ASN A 799 7.63 -7.26 -44.43
CA ASN A 799 6.94 -7.53 -45.68
C ASN A 799 7.80 -8.45 -46.58
N PRO A 800 7.31 -9.63 -46.99
CA PRO A 800 8.09 -10.59 -47.78
C PRO A 800 8.57 -10.05 -49.12
N MET A 801 7.90 -9.02 -49.65
CA MET A 801 8.36 -8.29 -50.85
C MET A 801 9.67 -7.53 -50.62
N LEU A 802 9.84 -6.99 -49.42
CA LEU A 802 10.99 -6.17 -49.05
C LEU A 802 12.11 -7.04 -48.48
N THR A 803 11.76 -8.05 -47.69
CA THR A 803 12.74 -8.90 -47.00
C THR A 803 13.24 -10.07 -47.84
N GLY A 804 12.48 -10.48 -48.87
CA GLY A 804 12.79 -11.63 -49.71
C GLY A 804 12.78 -12.98 -48.98
N ARG A 805 12.22 -13.04 -47.78
CA ARG A 805 12.06 -14.28 -47.01
C ARG A 805 10.98 -15.16 -47.66
N SER A 806 11.22 -16.48 -47.65
CA SER A 806 10.21 -17.44 -48.10
C SER A 806 9.00 -17.39 -47.17
N ILE A 807 7.79 -17.42 -47.75
CA ILE A 807 6.52 -17.45 -47.02
C ILE A 807 5.97 -18.87 -46.81
N GLY A 808 6.73 -19.88 -47.24
CA GLY A 808 6.40 -21.30 -47.09
C GLY A 808 5.67 -21.92 -48.29
N ASP A 809 5.78 -23.26 -48.38
CA ASP A 809 5.31 -24.04 -49.53
C ASP A 809 3.79 -24.26 -49.56
N GLY A 810 3.10 -24.14 -48.40
CA GLY A 810 1.68 -24.45 -48.28
C GLY A 810 0.74 -23.48 -49.02
N THR A 811 -0.10 -23.94 -49.94
CA THR A 811 -0.95 -23.07 -50.80
C THR A 811 -1.93 -22.17 -50.03
N ILE A 812 -2.48 -22.64 -48.91
CA ILE A 812 -3.40 -21.87 -48.05
C ILE A 812 -2.78 -21.53 -46.69
N PHE A 813 -2.13 -22.51 -46.06
CA PHE A 813 -1.43 -22.34 -44.79
C PHE A 813 0.01 -21.88 -45.05
N ASN A 814 0.19 -20.56 -45.15
CA ASN A 814 1.47 -19.90 -45.35
C ASN A 814 1.56 -18.64 -44.47
N MET A 815 2.73 -18.00 -44.45
CA MET A 815 2.97 -16.82 -43.63
C MET A 815 2.05 -15.63 -43.97
N LEU A 816 1.48 -15.54 -45.18
CA LEU A 816 0.53 -14.47 -45.51
C LEU A 816 -0.79 -14.62 -44.73
N LEU A 817 -1.22 -15.86 -44.48
CA LEU A 817 -2.40 -16.13 -43.67
C LEU A 817 -2.21 -15.61 -42.25
N ALA A 818 -1.07 -15.94 -41.62
CA ALA A 818 -0.72 -15.49 -40.27
C ALA A 818 -0.43 -13.98 -40.22
N GLY A 819 0.31 -13.46 -41.20
CA GLY A 819 0.76 -12.06 -41.31
C GLY A 819 -0.36 -11.05 -41.57
N TYR A 820 -1.37 -11.43 -42.37
CA TYR A 820 -2.35 -10.47 -42.89
C TYR A 820 -3.81 -10.91 -42.71
N ALA A 821 -4.16 -12.15 -43.05
CA ALA A 821 -5.56 -12.58 -43.02
C ALA A 821 -6.12 -12.73 -41.59
N LEU A 822 -5.39 -13.41 -40.69
CA LEU A 822 -5.79 -13.56 -39.29
C LEU A 822 -5.90 -12.21 -38.55
N PRO A 823 -4.92 -11.29 -38.64
CA PRO A 823 -5.04 -10.00 -37.98
C PRO A 823 -6.14 -9.14 -38.62
N ALA A 824 -6.41 -9.27 -39.92
CA ALA A 824 -7.56 -8.61 -40.56
C ALA A 824 -8.89 -9.06 -39.95
N LEU A 825 -9.09 -10.37 -39.76
CA LEU A 825 -10.29 -10.93 -39.14
C LEU A 825 -10.41 -10.53 -37.66
N ALA A 826 -9.31 -10.58 -36.92
CA ALA A 826 -9.28 -10.18 -35.52
C ALA A 826 -9.57 -8.68 -35.34
N ALA A 827 -9.02 -7.81 -36.21
CA ALA A 827 -9.33 -6.38 -36.22
C ALA A 827 -10.81 -6.12 -36.57
N ALA A 828 -11.39 -6.86 -37.52
CA ALA A 828 -12.82 -6.76 -37.84
C ALA A 828 -13.70 -7.15 -36.65
N LEU A 829 -13.34 -8.24 -35.95
CA LEU A 829 -14.04 -8.69 -34.75
C LEU A 829 -13.94 -7.64 -33.63
N ALA A 830 -12.75 -7.11 -33.38
CA ALA A 830 -12.52 -6.04 -32.41
C ALA A 830 -13.32 -4.78 -32.76
N ALA A 831 -13.41 -4.40 -34.04
CA ALA A 831 -14.23 -3.29 -34.51
C ALA A 831 -15.72 -3.54 -34.26
N HIS A 832 -16.20 -4.76 -34.54
CA HIS A 832 -17.61 -5.13 -34.35
C HIS A 832 -18.02 -5.04 -32.87
N LEU A 833 -17.16 -5.55 -31.98
CA LEU A 833 -17.40 -5.53 -30.53
C LEU A 833 -17.23 -4.13 -29.90
N ALA A 834 -16.49 -3.24 -30.55
CA ALA A 834 -16.27 -1.86 -30.10
C ALA A 834 -17.47 -0.94 -30.38
N ARG A 835 -18.28 -1.23 -31.41
CA ARG A 835 -19.41 -0.41 -31.87
C ARG A 835 -20.34 0.13 -30.77
N PRO A 836 -20.79 -0.67 -29.79
CA PRO A 836 -21.75 -0.17 -28.80
C PRO A 836 -21.13 0.67 -27.68
N VAL A 837 -19.80 0.73 -27.55
CA VAL A 837 -19.14 1.30 -26.35
C VAL A 837 -18.07 2.34 -26.69
N ARG A 838 -17.51 2.32 -27.91
CA ARG A 838 -16.38 3.17 -28.30
C ARG A 838 -16.77 4.27 -29.27
N SER A 839 -15.91 5.28 -29.36
CA SER A 839 -16.06 6.36 -30.33
C SER A 839 -16.06 5.82 -31.77
N PRO A 840 -16.81 6.46 -32.69
CA PRO A 840 -16.79 6.09 -34.10
C PRO A 840 -15.39 6.11 -34.72
N LEU A 841 -14.50 6.98 -34.23
CA LEU A 841 -13.10 7.05 -34.66
C LEU A 841 -12.32 5.78 -34.32
N PHE A 842 -12.48 5.26 -33.09
CA PHE A 842 -11.80 4.03 -32.67
C PHE A 842 -12.28 2.81 -33.48
N VAL A 843 -13.59 2.71 -33.71
CA VAL A 843 -14.19 1.65 -34.53
C VAL A 843 -13.75 1.79 -35.99
N GLY A 844 -13.74 3.01 -36.51
CA GLY A 844 -13.29 3.33 -37.87
C GLY A 844 -11.83 2.94 -38.08
N PHE A 845 -10.96 3.27 -37.13
CA PHE A 845 -9.54 2.89 -37.16
C PHE A 845 -9.35 1.37 -37.27
N LEU A 846 -9.97 0.58 -36.39
CA LEU A 846 -9.91 -0.89 -36.46
C LEU A 846 -10.48 -1.44 -37.79
N GLY A 847 -11.57 -0.83 -38.28
CA GLY A 847 -12.17 -1.20 -39.57
C GLY A 847 -11.26 -0.92 -40.77
N VAL A 848 -10.58 0.23 -40.78
CA VAL A 848 -9.60 0.59 -41.82
C VAL A 848 -8.40 -0.34 -41.74
N THR A 849 -7.86 -0.60 -40.54
CA THR A 849 -6.76 -1.56 -40.34
C THR A 849 -7.12 -2.94 -40.87
N SER A 850 -8.32 -3.45 -40.57
CA SER A 850 -8.83 -4.71 -41.11
C SER A 850 -8.89 -4.71 -42.64
N LEU A 851 -9.40 -3.62 -43.25
CA LEU A 851 -9.50 -3.48 -44.71
C LEU A 851 -8.12 -3.46 -45.38
N VAL A 852 -7.17 -2.70 -44.82
CA VAL A 852 -5.80 -2.60 -45.33
C VAL A 852 -5.11 -3.96 -45.30
N LEU A 853 -5.22 -4.70 -44.18
CA LEU A 853 -4.63 -6.03 -44.04
C LEU A 853 -5.27 -7.06 -44.98
N ALA A 854 -6.61 -7.04 -45.13
CA ALA A 854 -7.31 -7.91 -46.06
C ALA A 854 -6.92 -7.63 -47.52
N PHE A 855 -6.77 -6.36 -47.88
CA PHE A 855 -6.32 -5.95 -49.20
C PHE A 855 -4.87 -6.34 -49.46
N ALA A 856 -3.99 -6.17 -48.47
CA ALA A 856 -2.59 -6.64 -48.53
C ALA A 856 -2.52 -8.15 -48.71
N TYR A 857 -3.33 -8.93 -47.97
CA TYR A 857 -3.43 -10.37 -48.11
C TYR A 857 -3.81 -10.78 -49.53
N VAL A 858 -4.88 -10.21 -50.09
CA VAL A 858 -5.33 -10.51 -51.47
C VAL A 858 -4.21 -10.18 -52.47
N THR A 859 -3.57 -9.03 -52.33
CA THR A 859 -2.49 -8.59 -53.22
C THR A 859 -1.28 -9.54 -53.16
N LEU A 860 -0.78 -9.84 -51.96
CA LEU A 860 0.38 -10.73 -51.82
C LEU A 860 0.06 -12.18 -52.20
N THR A 861 -1.20 -12.62 -52.06
CA THR A 861 -1.65 -13.94 -52.54
C THR A 861 -1.62 -14.02 -54.06
N VAL A 862 -1.99 -12.95 -54.77
CA VAL A 862 -1.83 -12.89 -56.23
C VAL A 862 -0.36 -13.01 -56.59
N ARG A 863 0.56 -12.23 -55.97
CA ARG A 863 1.99 -12.38 -56.25
C ARG A 863 2.44 -13.83 -56.11
N ARG A 864 2.08 -14.43 -54.98
CA ARG A 864 2.46 -15.79 -54.65
C ARG A 864 2.03 -16.79 -55.72
N ALA A 865 0.83 -16.63 -56.27
CA ALA A 865 0.32 -17.52 -57.30
C ALA A 865 1.19 -17.54 -58.56
N PHE A 866 1.90 -16.45 -58.86
CA PHE A 866 2.79 -16.32 -60.02
C PHE A 866 4.26 -16.65 -59.71
N HIS A 867 4.76 -16.27 -58.52
CA HIS A 867 6.19 -16.35 -58.17
C HIS A 867 6.54 -17.44 -57.15
N GLY A 868 5.55 -18.12 -56.59
CA GLY A 868 5.75 -19.17 -55.59
C GLY A 868 6.10 -18.62 -54.20
N PRO A 869 6.85 -19.39 -53.38
CA PRO A 869 7.12 -19.06 -51.97
C PRO A 869 8.02 -17.83 -51.74
N VAL A 870 8.76 -17.35 -52.73
CA VAL A 870 9.66 -16.18 -52.59
C VAL A 870 9.12 -15.02 -53.43
N LEU A 871 8.46 -14.06 -52.77
CA LEU A 871 7.69 -13.03 -53.46
C LEU A 871 8.54 -11.98 -54.17
N SER A 872 9.77 -11.75 -53.71
CA SER A 872 10.71 -10.79 -54.29
C SER A 872 11.41 -11.27 -55.55
N ALA A 873 11.28 -12.56 -55.89
CA ALA A 873 11.84 -13.11 -57.11
C ALA A 873 11.00 -12.67 -58.33
N GLY A 874 11.66 -12.45 -59.48
CA GLY A 874 11.01 -12.18 -60.76
C GLY A 874 10.50 -10.75 -60.99
N GLY A 875 10.34 -10.38 -62.27
CA GLY A 875 9.71 -9.11 -62.68
C GLY A 875 8.18 -9.14 -62.54
N PHE A 876 7.50 -8.12 -63.07
CA PHE A 876 6.04 -8.13 -63.23
C PHE A 876 5.68 -8.51 -64.67
N ASP A 877 4.87 -9.54 -64.86
CA ASP A 877 4.32 -9.91 -66.17
C ASP A 877 2.93 -9.28 -66.39
N ASP A 878 2.53 -9.11 -67.65
CA ASP A 878 1.24 -8.52 -68.02
C ASP A 878 0.07 -9.35 -67.46
N GLN A 879 0.18 -10.68 -67.46
CA GLN A 879 -0.85 -11.56 -66.91
C GLN A 879 -1.01 -11.39 -65.39
N GLU A 880 0.11 -11.21 -64.68
CA GLU A 880 0.13 -10.94 -63.25
C GLU A 880 -0.52 -9.57 -62.95
N LEU A 881 -0.19 -8.54 -63.74
CA LEU A 881 -0.79 -7.21 -63.63
C LEU A 881 -2.32 -7.26 -63.79
N TRP A 882 -2.83 -8.00 -64.77
CA TRP A 882 -4.28 -8.17 -64.94
C TRP A 882 -4.92 -8.96 -63.79
N ALA A 883 -4.21 -9.98 -63.27
CA ALA A 883 -4.69 -10.76 -62.14
C ALA A 883 -4.87 -9.92 -60.87
N TYR A 884 -4.00 -8.94 -60.60
CA TYR A 884 -4.20 -7.99 -59.50
C TYR A 884 -5.51 -7.22 -59.64
N SER A 885 -5.81 -6.69 -60.83
CA SER A 885 -7.04 -5.94 -61.09
C SER A 885 -8.29 -6.81 -60.93
N ALA A 886 -8.26 -8.03 -61.44
CA ALA A 886 -9.35 -8.99 -61.29
C ALA A 886 -9.59 -9.35 -59.82
N ALA A 887 -8.51 -9.60 -59.06
CA ALA A 887 -8.59 -9.93 -57.63
C ALA A 887 -9.11 -8.75 -56.79
N TRP A 888 -8.65 -7.53 -57.05
CA TRP A 888 -9.13 -6.33 -56.35
C TRP A 888 -10.61 -6.06 -56.63
N LEU A 889 -11.05 -6.23 -57.88
CA LEU A 889 -12.47 -6.12 -58.23
C LEU A 889 -13.31 -7.18 -57.53
N ALA A 890 -12.88 -8.44 -57.55
CA ALA A 890 -13.55 -9.54 -56.86
C ALA A 890 -13.66 -9.28 -55.34
N PHE A 891 -12.58 -8.80 -54.72
CA PHE A 891 -12.58 -8.39 -53.32
C PHE A 891 -13.56 -7.24 -53.05
N GLY A 892 -13.58 -6.20 -53.90
CA GLY A 892 -14.54 -5.10 -53.83
C GLY A 892 -15.99 -5.56 -53.93
N VAL A 893 -16.31 -6.48 -54.84
CA VAL A 893 -17.66 -7.08 -55.00
C VAL A 893 -18.03 -7.93 -53.77
N ALA A 894 -17.10 -8.72 -53.24
CA ALA A 894 -17.32 -9.50 -52.03
C ALA A 894 -17.67 -8.59 -50.82
N LEU A 895 -16.95 -7.48 -50.66
CA LEU A 895 -17.24 -6.45 -49.65
C LEU A 895 -18.63 -5.82 -49.87
N LEU A 896 -19.03 -5.55 -51.12
CA LEU A 896 -20.36 -5.02 -51.43
C LEU A 896 -21.45 -6.00 -51.01
N MET A 897 -21.32 -7.27 -51.39
CA MET A 897 -22.28 -8.32 -51.04
C MET A 897 -22.38 -8.50 -49.53
N ALA A 898 -21.24 -8.53 -48.82
CA ALA A 898 -21.23 -8.56 -47.36
C ALA A 898 -21.90 -7.32 -46.77
N GLY A 899 -21.67 -6.14 -47.35
CA GLY A 899 -22.25 -4.87 -46.90
C GLY A 899 -23.77 -4.79 -47.10
N LEU A 900 -24.29 -5.41 -48.17
CA LEU A 900 -25.72 -5.53 -48.42
C LEU A 900 -26.37 -6.56 -47.50
N ARG A 901 -25.75 -7.73 -47.28
CA ARG A 901 -26.27 -8.77 -46.38
C ARG A 901 -26.31 -8.31 -44.91
N ALA A 902 -25.33 -7.51 -44.48
CA ALA A 902 -25.21 -7.03 -43.11
C ALA A 902 -25.82 -5.63 -42.87
N ASP A 903 -26.48 -5.03 -43.87
CA ASP A 903 -26.89 -3.60 -43.90
C ASP A 903 -25.82 -2.61 -43.38
N ALA A 904 -24.55 -2.91 -43.65
CA ALA A 904 -23.42 -2.16 -43.11
C ALA A 904 -22.99 -1.06 -44.09
N LYS A 905 -23.38 0.20 -43.83
CA LYS A 905 -22.98 1.37 -44.65
C LYS A 905 -21.47 1.43 -44.87
N TRP A 906 -20.67 1.23 -43.81
CA TRP A 906 -19.21 1.28 -43.88
C TRP A 906 -18.60 0.28 -44.87
N LEU A 907 -19.15 -0.94 -44.95
CA LEU A 907 -18.63 -1.99 -45.83
C LEU A 907 -18.95 -1.69 -47.31
N ARG A 908 -20.10 -1.04 -47.56
CA ARG A 908 -20.48 -0.53 -48.89
C ARG A 908 -19.57 0.62 -49.36
N VAL A 909 -19.19 1.52 -48.44
CA VAL A 909 -18.24 2.62 -48.74
C VAL A 909 -16.83 2.07 -48.98
N ALA A 910 -16.37 1.12 -48.14
CA ALA A 910 -15.09 0.45 -48.35
C ALA A 910 -15.02 -0.29 -49.69
N SER A 911 -16.08 -1.02 -50.05
CA SER A 911 -16.22 -1.64 -51.37
C SER A 911 -16.10 -0.62 -52.51
N ALA A 912 -16.82 0.50 -52.43
CA ALA A 912 -16.76 1.54 -53.45
C ALA A 912 -15.35 2.13 -53.60
N ALA A 913 -14.63 2.32 -52.50
CA ALA A 913 -13.25 2.79 -52.51
C ALA A 913 -12.30 1.79 -53.20
N ILE A 914 -12.41 0.50 -52.90
CA ILE A 914 -11.60 -0.55 -53.55
C ILE A 914 -11.93 -0.66 -55.04
N VAL A 915 -13.21 -0.61 -55.42
CA VAL A 915 -13.63 -0.64 -56.82
C VAL A 915 -13.09 0.58 -57.56
N ALA A 916 -13.20 1.78 -56.98
CA ALA A 916 -12.63 3.00 -57.57
C ALA A 916 -11.11 2.91 -57.72
N LEU A 917 -10.40 2.41 -56.71
CA LEU A 917 -8.95 2.17 -56.78
C LEU A 917 -8.59 1.18 -57.89
N THR A 918 -9.35 0.09 -58.02
CA THR A 918 -9.18 -0.91 -59.07
C THR A 918 -9.38 -0.30 -60.45
N VAL A 919 -10.43 0.49 -60.62
CA VAL A 919 -10.69 1.23 -61.86
C VAL A 919 -9.51 2.13 -62.18
N VAL A 920 -9.09 3.01 -61.26
CA VAL A 920 -7.95 3.92 -61.47
C VAL A 920 -6.68 3.15 -61.86
N LYS A 921 -6.38 2.03 -61.18
CA LYS A 921 -5.23 1.19 -61.50
C LYS A 921 -5.31 0.60 -62.91
N VAL A 922 -6.47 0.09 -63.31
CA VAL A 922 -6.69 -0.42 -64.68
C VAL A 922 -6.42 0.67 -65.71
N PHE A 923 -6.83 1.92 -65.49
CA PHE A 923 -6.57 3.03 -66.41
C PHE A 923 -5.11 3.46 -66.46
N TRP A 924 -4.48 3.60 -65.30
CA TRP A 924 -3.15 4.18 -65.23
C TRP A 924 -2.08 3.16 -65.60
N ILE A 925 -2.26 1.90 -65.18
CA ILE A 925 -1.24 0.86 -65.29
C ILE A 925 -1.60 -0.11 -66.43
N ASP A 926 -2.81 -0.69 -66.44
CA ASP A 926 -3.13 -1.78 -67.38
C ASP A 926 -3.42 -1.30 -68.80
N LEU A 927 -3.98 -0.09 -68.95
CA LEU A 927 -4.18 0.53 -70.28
C LEU A 927 -2.89 1.14 -70.85
N GLY A 928 -1.85 1.28 -70.04
CA GLY A 928 -0.54 1.80 -70.46
C GLY A 928 0.19 0.89 -71.46
N SER A 929 -0.11 -0.41 -71.45
CA SER A 929 0.45 -1.41 -72.37
C SER A 929 -0.35 -1.57 -73.67
N LEU A 930 -1.54 -0.97 -73.79
CA LEU A 930 -2.40 -1.07 -74.97
C LEU A 930 -2.10 0.05 -76.00
N THR A 931 -1.73 -0.33 -77.24
CA THR A 931 -1.53 0.61 -78.36
C THR A 931 -2.71 0.59 -79.35
N GLY A 932 -2.96 1.72 -80.02
CA GLY A 932 -3.95 1.82 -81.10
C GLY A 932 -5.43 1.87 -80.66
N ILE A 933 -6.31 1.22 -81.44
CA ILE A 933 -7.78 1.26 -81.31
C ILE A 933 -8.29 0.71 -79.97
N TRP A 934 -7.60 -0.29 -79.40
CA TRP A 934 -7.98 -0.91 -78.13
C TRP A 934 -7.90 0.06 -76.95
N ARG A 935 -7.00 1.05 -76.99
CA ARG A 935 -6.93 2.11 -75.98
C ARG A 935 -8.14 3.03 -76.04
N ALA A 936 -8.57 3.41 -77.25
CA ALA A 936 -9.75 4.27 -77.46
C ALA A 936 -11.05 3.57 -77.05
N LEU A 937 -11.23 2.30 -77.41
CA LEU A 937 -12.42 1.51 -77.03
C LEU A 937 -12.49 1.26 -75.52
N SER A 938 -11.36 1.05 -74.85
CA SER A 938 -11.31 0.89 -73.38
C SER A 938 -11.69 2.17 -72.62
N PHE A 939 -11.37 3.36 -73.15
CA PHE A 939 -11.82 4.64 -72.56
C PHE A 939 -13.34 4.86 -72.72
N ILE A 940 -13.92 4.45 -73.85
CA ILE A 940 -15.37 4.52 -74.07
C ILE A 940 -16.11 3.52 -73.18
N GLY A 941 -15.62 2.28 -73.10
CA GLY A 941 -16.16 1.24 -72.21
C GLY A 941 -16.11 1.66 -70.74
N LEU A 942 -15.03 2.32 -70.31
CA LEU A 942 -14.94 2.90 -68.98
C LEU A 942 -16.01 3.96 -68.71
N GLY A 943 -16.16 4.92 -69.63
CA GLY A 943 -17.13 5.99 -69.48
C GLY A 943 -18.53 5.42 -69.23
N ALA A 944 -18.89 4.37 -69.97
CA ALA A 944 -20.14 3.65 -69.77
C ALA A 944 -20.22 2.94 -68.40
N VAL A 945 -19.14 2.29 -67.93
CA VAL A 945 -19.11 1.62 -66.62
C VAL A 945 -19.16 2.60 -65.45
N LEU A 946 -18.45 3.74 -65.51
CA LEU A 946 -18.49 4.78 -64.48
C LEU A 946 -19.89 5.41 -64.38
N VAL A 947 -20.52 5.67 -65.54
CA VAL A 947 -21.93 6.11 -65.59
C VAL A 947 -22.84 5.04 -65.00
N GLY A 948 -22.65 3.76 -65.33
CA GLY A 948 -23.42 2.64 -64.79
C GLY A 948 -23.30 2.48 -63.27
N ILE A 949 -22.08 2.59 -62.72
CA ILE A 949 -21.83 2.54 -61.27
C ILE A 949 -22.44 3.77 -60.59
N GLY A 950 -22.31 4.97 -61.16
CA GLY A 950 -22.93 6.20 -60.65
C GLY A 950 -24.45 6.08 -60.56
N LEU A 951 -25.09 5.53 -61.61
CA LEU A 951 -26.53 5.27 -61.65
C LEU A 951 -26.95 4.20 -60.63
N LEU A 952 -26.17 3.14 -60.46
CA LEU A 952 -26.42 2.10 -59.45
C LEU A 952 -26.32 2.67 -58.02
N TYR A 953 -25.33 3.52 -57.77
CA TYR A 953 -25.14 4.17 -56.47
C TYR A 953 -26.28 5.15 -56.14
N GLN A 954 -26.72 5.96 -57.10
CA GLN A 954 -27.89 6.83 -56.95
C GLN A 954 -29.16 6.04 -56.66
N LYS A 955 -29.38 4.90 -57.33
CA LYS A 955 -30.56 4.05 -57.14
C LYS A 955 -30.56 3.34 -55.77
N LEU A 956 -29.39 3.04 -55.21
CA LEU A 956 -29.25 2.44 -53.88
C LEU A 956 -29.37 3.48 -52.74
N LEU A 957 -29.00 4.74 -52.97
CA LEU A 957 -29.12 5.82 -51.99
C LEU A 957 -30.52 6.44 -51.92
N THR A 958 -31.26 6.49 -53.03
CA THR A 958 -32.61 7.07 -53.11
C THR A 958 -33.70 6.20 -52.48
N ARG A 959 -33.41 4.94 -52.12
CA ARG A 959 -34.38 4.02 -51.51
C ARG A 959 -34.58 4.20 -49.99
N LYS A 960 -33.97 5.23 -49.38
CA LYS A 960 -34.10 5.52 -47.93
C LYS A 960 -34.18 7.03 -47.67
N ALA A 961 -35.12 7.71 -48.32
CA ALA A 961 -35.67 8.97 -47.82
C ALA A 961 -36.94 8.64 -46.99
N PRO A 962 -37.00 8.98 -45.69
CA PRO A 962 -38.22 8.79 -44.93
C PRO A 962 -39.24 9.85 -45.37
N THR A 963 -40.38 9.40 -45.88
CA THR A 963 -41.60 10.20 -45.91
C THR A 963 -42.25 10.14 -44.53
N GLY A 964 -42.30 11.28 -43.83
CA GLY A 964 -43.17 11.50 -42.66
C GLY A 964 -42.65 10.95 -41.34
#